data_AF-A0A523XFM2-F1
#
_entry.id   AF-A0A523XFM2-F1
#
_cell.length_a   1.000
_cell.length_b   1.000
_cell.length_c   1.000
_cell.angle_alpha   90.00
_cell.angle_beta   90.00
_cell.angle_gamma   90.00
#
_symmetry.space_group_name_H-M   'P 1'
#
loop_
_entity.id
_entity.type
_entity.pdbx_description
1 polymer ?
#
loop_
_entity_poly.entity_id
_entity_poly.type
_entity_poly.pdbx_seq_one_letter_code
_entity_poly.pdbx_strand_id
1 'polypeptide(L)'
;MCDSHVLIGFVISILLIFVDGSSAQVIQRGSAVATTSRKGEVWGYDPAKGTEETDILKNFNLHRGRWWNYYERGSWYLAYDYSEAAERDFRVVLKKRPKDKRNGRTYGMHFRDCFAHRELGITLYYQAIQKESKADMLSLLKESIKELNQSLNQAESSRAVFFLNLAWEAEKKDTEDTTAPVIRVENATRTGENWALVFCNQHAVQLDIRVTDDISGVGPVWVNGDRLHVERWDPIIPQTVHVPVEPNKPWITVRARDFAGNFSPPILVRVELDMRPPTIFATARPEQMTPEGIVPVEYSARDDQGLSTIQLGDQEINSNGRLEHNIIAYVKTEPGGAPLEVRATDQADNTTKGFVALLPEDNKTKGHVNAAWPLEKAVYFKQRLTTHEWMPALLFAAMENAYEPVAAQVMWDNRNLYAGNWLASATSIAEVSGADGTCVPNFVFKESDYIPGVPGGYLVSGHQYLVQGTLQAATHIKKIEIGRKTIPVGPYDGSVMFSEPVQLLENETRKIQVKAICVNDSVVEHTPLIVKRVSDPTVAPECIYSVVVLPPQQAGTPWDQGVEHKALALTYSDIQSVVIDCNLYDDQNNPIPRFDTRTLKSLDTGRINKMLNELGLGKSEKYKVRRLGEKLGVDLGIYCDIEDYEKQVQVRLWVYDIKDRCLVLDHPIETYIQKGKSEEALNRLKWKLENAIPRVRGEVEKKSNFFKTIYLDCGGDNRLFRGAKLWVFRKKGMAVNNILPQRLVQASVKSLEKQSSTAKIVDSDNEENPILKVQPGQVFFITK
;
A
#
# COMPACT_ATOMS: atom_id res chain seq x y z
N MET A 1 18.61 72.77 33.05
CA MET A 1 17.22 72.29 32.92
C MET A 1 17.30 70.79 32.70
N CYS A 2 17.78 70.09 33.73
CA CYS A 2 17.05 69.53 34.88
C CYS A 2 16.71 68.07 34.55
N ASP A 3 17.65 67.14 34.76
CA ASP A 3 18.04 66.51 36.04
C ASP A 3 17.16 65.28 36.36
N SER A 4 17.59 64.17 36.98
CA SER A 4 18.86 63.51 37.29
C SER A 4 18.54 62.55 38.46
N HIS A 5 19.16 61.35 38.49
CA HIS A 5 19.50 60.52 39.67
C HIS A 5 18.38 59.72 40.42
N VAL A 6 18.43 58.38 40.49
CA VAL A 6 19.30 57.45 41.27
C VAL A 6 18.84 57.28 42.73
N LEU A 7 18.67 56.01 43.19
CA LEU A 7 19.28 55.38 44.40
C LEU A 7 18.34 54.39 45.19
N ILE A 8 18.81 53.14 45.29
CA ILE A 8 18.87 52.20 46.45
C ILE A 8 17.62 51.88 47.30
N GLY A 9 17.41 50.58 47.56
CA GLY A 9 16.32 50.01 48.36
C GLY A 9 16.58 49.83 49.86
N PHE A 10 15.56 49.30 50.57
CA PHE A 10 15.53 48.74 51.94
C PHE A 10 14.13 48.06 52.06
N VAL A 11 13.95 46.74 52.28
CA VAL A 11 14.04 45.96 53.54
C VAL A 11 12.84 46.19 54.50
N ILE A 12 12.11 45.09 54.76
CA ILE A 12 11.40 44.67 56.01
C ILE A 12 9.91 45.03 56.27
N SER A 13 9.11 43.94 56.24
CA SER A 13 8.08 43.46 57.20
C SER A 13 6.73 44.14 57.45
N ILE A 14 5.66 43.34 57.36
CA ILE A 14 4.50 43.09 58.28
C ILE A 14 3.67 41.97 57.58
N LEU A 15 3.65 40.71 57.99
CA LEU A 15 3.05 40.02 59.16
C LEU A 15 1.50 40.06 59.22
N LEU A 16 0.89 38.89 58.91
CA LEU A 16 -0.24 38.19 59.58
C LEU A 16 -1.51 37.85 58.77
N ILE A 17 -1.70 36.52 58.72
CA ILE A 17 -2.93 35.73 59.00
C ILE A 17 -4.12 35.91 58.06
N PHE A 18 -4.38 34.87 57.25
CA PHE A 18 -5.66 34.16 57.30
C PHE A 18 -5.43 32.66 57.07
N VAL A 19 -5.92 31.88 58.03
CA VAL A 19 -6.04 30.42 58.01
C VAL A 19 -7.46 30.10 57.53
N ASP A 20 -7.56 29.24 56.52
CA ASP A 20 -8.61 28.21 56.33
C ASP A 20 -8.15 27.39 55.11
N GLY A 21 -7.98 26.07 55.12
CA GLY A 21 -8.64 25.05 55.93
C GLY A 21 -9.44 24.12 55.00
N SER A 22 -8.79 23.28 54.18
CA SER A 22 -9.44 22.19 53.41
C SER A 22 -8.45 21.12 52.94
N SER A 23 -8.28 20.10 53.79
CA SER A 23 -8.15 18.67 53.45
C SER A 23 -7.40 18.25 52.17
N ALA A 24 -6.12 17.91 52.32
CA ALA A 24 -5.42 17.03 51.38
C ALA A 24 -5.68 15.56 51.76
N GLN A 25 -6.49 14.85 50.97
CA GLN A 25 -6.54 13.39 51.01
C GLN A 25 -5.35 12.82 50.24
N VAL A 26 -4.42 12.23 50.98
CA VAL A 26 -3.41 11.31 50.46
C VAL A 26 -4.11 10.03 50.07
N ILE A 27 -4.32 9.80 48.77
CA ILE A 27 -4.75 8.49 48.27
C ILE A 27 -3.51 7.59 48.22
N GLN A 28 -3.38 6.74 49.25
CA GLN A 28 -2.61 5.51 49.16
C GLN A 28 -3.17 4.65 48.02
N ARG A 29 -2.39 4.41 46.96
CA ARG A 29 -2.68 3.33 46.01
C ARG A 29 -2.20 2.00 46.62
N GLY A 30 -3.16 1.26 47.13
CA GLY A 30 -3.02 -0.14 47.53
C GLY A 30 -2.84 -1.08 46.33
N SER A 31 -2.31 -2.25 46.66
CA SER A 31 -1.68 -3.26 45.83
C SER A 31 -2.58 -4.09 44.90
N ALA A 32 -1.90 -4.73 43.94
CA ALA A 32 -2.13 -6.05 43.36
C ALA A 32 -3.38 -6.28 42.49
N VAL A 33 -3.16 -6.37 41.16
CA VAL A 33 -4.04 -7.07 40.23
C VAL A 33 -3.24 -8.18 39.56
N ALA A 34 -3.73 -9.41 39.69
CA ALA A 34 -3.12 -10.62 39.17
C ALA A 34 -3.06 -10.62 37.63
N THR A 35 -1.86 -10.83 37.08
CA THR A 35 -1.58 -10.92 35.65
C THR A 35 -1.65 -12.36 35.18
N THR A 36 -2.55 -12.66 34.24
CA THR A 36 -2.63 -13.95 33.54
C THR A 36 -1.66 -13.99 32.35
N SER A 37 -1.04 -15.17 32.18
CA SER A 37 0.24 -15.40 31.49
C SER A 37 0.22 -15.38 29.96
N ARG A 38 1.31 -14.87 29.36
CA ARG A 38 1.70 -14.90 27.93
C ARG A 38 2.45 -16.20 27.57
N LYS A 39 2.36 -16.72 26.33
CA LYS A 39 3.18 -17.85 25.82
C LYS A 39 3.78 -17.60 24.42
N GLY A 40 5.11 -17.82 24.31
CA GLY A 40 5.95 -17.99 23.10
C GLY A 40 6.74 -16.74 22.64
N GLU A 41 7.99 -16.76 22.16
CA GLU A 41 9.13 -17.71 22.25
C GLU A 41 10.43 -16.93 21.88
N VAL A 42 11.14 -16.34 22.86
CA VAL A 42 12.60 -16.08 22.71
C VAL A 42 13.29 -17.46 22.81
N TRP A 43 14.31 -17.77 22.04
CA TRP A 43 15.01 -19.06 22.21
C TRP A 43 15.64 -19.11 23.62
N GLY A 44 15.16 -20.03 24.47
CA GLY A 44 15.45 -20.08 25.91
C GLY A 44 14.44 -19.32 26.81
N TYR A 45 13.38 -18.74 26.23
CA TYR A 45 12.27 -18.10 26.91
C TYR A 45 11.42 -19.10 27.65
N ASP A 46 11.50 -19.04 28.96
CA ASP A 46 10.48 -19.62 29.80
C ASP A 46 9.71 -18.46 30.47
N PRO A 47 8.50 -18.11 29.99
CA PRO A 47 7.68 -17.09 30.64
C PRO A 47 7.37 -17.44 32.11
N ALA A 48 7.54 -18.70 32.53
CA ALA A 48 7.43 -19.10 33.92
C ALA A 48 8.56 -18.56 34.82
N LYS A 49 9.63 -18.02 34.23
CA LYS A 49 10.75 -17.38 34.93
C LYS A 49 10.50 -15.90 35.26
N GLY A 50 9.26 -15.41 35.16
CA GLY A 50 8.89 -14.05 35.55
C GLY A 50 9.39 -12.98 34.57
N THR A 51 8.80 -11.80 34.66
CA THR A 51 9.11 -10.64 33.80
C THR A 51 9.70 -9.47 34.56
N GLU A 52 9.66 -9.52 35.90
CA GLU A 52 10.21 -8.49 36.76
C GLU A 52 11.75 -8.55 36.76
N GLU A 53 12.40 -7.39 36.93
CA GLU A 53 13.87 -7.30 36.97
C GLU A 53 14.48 -8.25 38.02
N THR A 54 13.81 -8.40 39.16
CA THR A 54 14.19 -9.30 40.26
C THR A 54 14.09 -10.78 39.88
N ASP A 55 13.11 -11.16 39.08
CA ASP A 55 12.95 -12.52 38.58
C ASP A 55 14.03 -12.86 37.55
N ILE A 56 14.34 -11.92 36.66
CA ILE A 56 15.45 -12.04 35.71
C ILE A 56 16.77 -12.22 36.48
N LEU A 57 17.02 -11.41 37.51
CA LEU A 57 18.21 -11.55 38.37
C LEU A 57 18.29 -12.94 39.04
N LYS A 58 17.17 -13.43 39.57
CA LYS A 58 17.09 -14.71 40.29
C LYS A 58 17.29 -15.91 39.35
N ASN A 59 16.73 -15.84 38.15
CA ASN A 59 16.72 -16.97 37.20
C ASN A 59 18.00 -17.07 36.38
N PHE A 60 18.68 -15.96 36.12
CA PHE A 60 19.99 -15.95 35.50
C PHE A 60 21.07 -16.04 36.56
N ASN A 61 21.17 -17.23 37.15
CA ASN A 61 22.12 -17.50 38.22
C ASN A 61 23.56 -17.38 37.70
N LEU A 62 24.21 -16.24 37.96
CA LEU A 62 25.52 -15.87 37.42
C LEU A 62 26.69 -16.71 37.96
N HIS A 63 26.45 -17.80 38.69
CA HIS A 63 27.43 -18.58 39.45
C HIS A 63 28.73 -18.99 38.73
N ARG A 64 28.82 -18.86 37.40
CA ARG A 64 30.04 -19.17 36.64
C ARG A 64 30.72 -17.95 36.00
N GLY A 65 30.12 -16.75 36.08
CA GLY A 65 30.68 -15.51 35.55
C GLY A 65 31.09 -15.57 34.08
N ARG A 66 30.45 -16.43 33.29
CA ARG A 66 30.78 -16.66 31.87
C ARG A 66 30.07 -15.64 30.98
N TRP A 67 30.69 -15.28 29.85
CA TRP A 67 30.18 -14.23 28.97
C TRP A 67 28.73 -14.48 28.50
N TRP A 68 28.36 -15.72 28.20
CA TRP A 68 27.03 -16.03 27.67
C TRP A 68 25.92 -15.87 28.72
N ASN A 69 26.22 -15.98 30.01
CA ASN A 69 25.25 -15.72 31.08
C ASN A 69 24.84 -14.24 31.09
N TYR A 70 25.82 -13.33 30.97
CA TYR A 70 25.57 -11.89 30.88
C TYR A 70 24.88 -11.53 29.57
N TYR A 71 25.27 -12.14 28.45
CA TYR A 71 24.67 -11.87 27.15
C TYR A 71 23.19 -12.26 27.13
N GLU A 72 22.88 -13.43 27.66
CA GLU A 72 21.50 -13.89 27.79
C GLU A 72 20.70 -12.97 28.70
N ARG A 73 21.16 -12.72 29.92
CA ARG A 73 20.46 -11.84 30.87
C ARG A 73 20.27 -10.42 30.33
N GLY A 74 21.28 -9.84 29.67
CA GLY A 74 21.19 -8.55 28.99
C GLY A 74 20.15 -8.54 27.87
N SER A 75 20.04 -9.63 27.10
CA SER A 75 19.01 -9.78 26.06
C SER A 75 17.60 -9.83 26.65
N TRP A 76 17.45 -10.45 27.82
CA TRP A 76 16.19 -10.45 28.55
C TRP A 76 15.85 -9.06 29.07
N TYR A 77 16.80 -8.36 29.70
CA TYR A 77 16.58 -6.96 30.12
C TYR A 77 16.15 -6.06 28.96
N LEU A 78 16.81 -6.17 27.81
CA LEU A 78 16.46 -5.39 26.62
C LEU A 78 15.06 -5.73 26.10
N ALA A 79 14.64 -7.00 26.16
CA ALA A 79 13.30 -7.42 25.73
C ALA A 79 12.16 -6.92 26.63
N TYR A 80 12.48 -6.51 27.86
CA TYR A 80 11.53 -5.98 28.86
C TYR A 80 11.77 -4.51 29.18
N ASP A 81 12.42 -3.76 28.29
CA ASP A 81 12.68 -2.32 28.42
C ASP A 81 13.52 -1.92 29.66
N TYR A 82 14.28 -2.85 30.26
CA TYR A 82 15.23 -2.56 31.34
C TYR A 82 16.60 -2.14 30.79
N SER A 83 16.63 -1.04 30.04
CA SER A 83 17.78 -0.65 29.22
C SER A 83 19.08 -0.41 30.02
N GLU A 84 19.02 0.12 31.24
CA GLU A 84 20.22 0.33 32.08
C GLU A 84 20.82 -0.98 32.60
N ALA A 85 19.98 -1.98 32.90
CA ALA A 85 20.43 -3.30 33.30
C ALA A 85 21.03 -4.07 32.11
N ALA A 86 20.39 -3.97 30.95
CA ALA A 86 20.89 -4.55 29.70
C ALA A 86 22.28 -4.03 29.33
N GLU A 87 22.48 -2.70 29.39
CA GLU A 87 23.75 -2.06 29.08
C GLU A 87 24.89 -2.57 29.97
N ARG A 88 24.67 -2.61 31.29
CA ARG A 88 25.65 -3.13 32.26
C ARG A 88 26.10 -4.54 31.90
N ASP A 89 25.15 -5.41 31.53
CA ASP A 89 25.44 -6.77 31.15
C ASP A 89 26.20 -6.87 29.83
N PHE A 90 25.77 -6.16 28.78
CA PHE A 90 26.47 -6.19 27.50
C PHE A 90 27.90 -5.64 27.60
N ARG A 91 28.15 -4.61 28.42
CA ARG A 91 29.51 -4.14 28.71
C ARG A 91 30.35 -5.22 29.41
N VAL A 92 29.78 -6.03 30.30
CA VAL A 92 30.49 -7.17 30.91
C VAL A 92 30.77 -8.27 29.88
N VAL A 93 29.84 -8.52 28.94
CA VAL A 93 30.09 -9.44 27.82
C VAL A 93 31.28 -8.97 27.00
N LEU A 94 31.32 -7.69 26.61
CA LEU A 94 32.41 -7.14 25.80
C LEU A 94 33.77 -7.22 26.50
N LYS A 95 33.83 -7.03 27.82
CA LYS A 95 35.07 -7.25 28.60
C LYS A 95 35.57 -8.70 28.52
N LYS A 96 34.67 -9.68 28.42
CA LYS A 96 35.02 -11.12 28.38
C LYS A 96 35.16 -11.64 26.95
N ARG A 97 34.46 -11.02 26.00
CA ARG A 97 34.36 -11.42 24.60
C ARG A 97 34.13 -10.16 23.75
N PRO A 98 35.19 -9.47 23.33
CA PRO A 98 35.09 -8.19 22.61
C PRO A 98 34.72 -8.32 21.13
N LYS A 99 34.47 -9.53 20.63
CA LYS A 99 34.15 -9.77 19.21
C LYS A 99 32.77 -10.40 19.07
N ASP A 100 31.93 -9.73 18.29
CA ASP A 100 30.70 -10.24 17.73
C ASP A 100 31.02 -11.39 16.79
N LYS A 101 30.32 -12.50 16.97
CA LYS A 101 30.56 -13.71 16.18
C LYS A 101 29.31 -14.60 16.17
N ARG A 102 29.00 -15.14 15.00
CA ARG A 102 28.06 -16.26 14.87
C ARG A 102 28.66 -17.53 15.49
N ASN A 103 27.82 -18.39 16.08
CA ASN A 103 28.26 -19.66 16.68
C ASN A 103 29.38 -19.49 17.73
N GLY A 104 29.23 -18.53 18.65
CA GLY A 104 30.08 -18.42 19.83
C GLY A 104 29.91 -19.63 20.76
N ARG A 105 30.98 -20.40 20.98
CA ARG A 105 30.95 -21.56 21.87
C ARG A 105 30.62 -21.15 23.31
N THR A 106 29.59 -21.75 23.89
CA THR A 106 29.16 -21.52 25.28
C THR A 106 29.73 -22.61 26.21
N TYR A 107 28.95 -23.64 26.54
CA TYR A 107 29.36 -24.80 27.34
C TYR A 107 29.29 -26.08 26.51
N GLY A 108 30.30 -26.95 26.62
CA GLY A 108 30.33 -28.22 25.88
C GLY A 108 30.34 -28.04 24.36
N MET A 109 29.36 -28.64 23.69
CA MET A 109 29.11 -28.56 22.24
C MET A 109 28.00 -27.55 21.87
N HIS A 110 27.59 -26.68 22.80
CA HIS A 110 26.60 -25.65 22.52
C HIS A 110 27.25 -24.39 21.95
N PHE A 111 26.63 -23.87 20.90
CA PHE A 111 27.03 -22.64 20.22
C PHE A 111 25.86 -21.66 20.25
N ARG A 112 26.18 -20.37 20.38
CA ARG A 112 25.20 -19.29 20.37
C ARG A 112 25.78 -18.08 19.66
N ASP A 113 24.97 -17.42 18.86
CA ASP A 113 25.30 -16.13 18.32
C ASP A 113 25.49 -15.11 19.43
N CYS A 114 26.61 -14.39 19.39
CA CYS A 114 26.93 -13.35 20.36
C CYS A 114 27.23 -12.08 19.58
N PHE A 115 26.28 -11.16 19.59
CA PHE A 115 26.42 -9.82 18.99
C PHE A 115 26.33 -8.76 20.09
N ALA A 116 27.35 -8.70 20.96
CA ALA A 116 27.32 -7.84 22.14
C ALA A 116 27.43 -6.37 21.79
N HIS A 117 28.25 -6.02 20.77
CA HIS A 117 28.29 -4.64 20.25
C HIS A 117 26.93 -4.25 19.64
N ARG A 118 26.29 -5.15 18.89
CA ARG A 118 24.94 -4.91 18.34
C ARG A 118 23.93 -4.62 19.44
N GLU A 119 23.77 -5.54 20.41
CA GLU A 119 22.73 -5.38 21.43
C GLU A 119 23.03 -4.21 22.37
N LEU A 120 24.31 -3.90 22.64
CA LEU A 120 24.69 -2.68 23.37
C LEU A 120 24.26 -1.43 22.60
N GLY A 121 24.55 -1.35 21.31
CA GLY A 121 24.15 -0.20 20.49
C GLY A 121 22.63 -0.01 20.42
N ILE A 122 21.87 -1.10 20.31
CA ILE A 122 20.39 -1.08 20.37
C ILE A 122 19.91 -0.58 21.74
N THR A 123 20.53 -1.07 22.82
CA THR A 123 20.19 -0.64 24.18
C THR A 123 20.43 0.87 24.36
N LEU A 124 21.59 1.37 23.91
CA LEU A 124 21.94 2.79 23.98
C LEU A 124 20.99 3.66 23.16
N TYR A 125 20.54 3.19 21.99
CA TYR A 125 19.51 3.88 21.21
C TYR A 125 18.20 4.05 21.99
N TYR A 126 17.72 2.97 22.63
CA TYR A 126 16.50 3.03 23.44
C TYR A 126 16.64 3.94 24.67
N GLN A 127 17.81 3.94 25.33
CA GLN A 127 18.06 4.90 26.41
C GLN A 127 18.07 6.34 25.89
N ALA A 128 18.68 6.59 24.73
CA ALA A 128 18.79 7.93 24.17
C ALA A 128 17.43 8.56 23.92
N ILE A 129 16.50 7.82 23.30
CA ILE A 129 15.14 8.33 23.01
C ILE A 129 14.28 8.56 24.26
N GLN A 130 14.70 8.04 25.43
CA GLN A 130 14.04 8.27 26.71
C GLN A 130 14.60 9.47 27.48
N LYS A 131 15.75 10.05 27.06
CA LYS A 131 16.34 11.21 27.74
C LYS A 131 15.60 12.50 27.37
N GLU A 132 15.29 13.31 28.38
CA GLU A 132 14.71 14.64 28.21
C GLU A 132 15.77 15.67 27.76
N SER A 133 16.99 15.52 28.26
CA SER A 133 18.13 16.37 27.92
C SER A 133 18.66 16.02 26.54
N LYS A 134 18.60 16.99 25.61
CA LYS A 134 19.12 16.82 24.24
C LYS A 134 20.61 16.48 24.21
N ALA A 135 21.41 17.04 25.12
CA ALA A 135 22.84 16.75 25.18
C ALA A 135 23.11 15.29 25.55
N ASP A 136 22.36 14.75 26.51
CA ASP A 136 22.49 13.34 26.94
C ASP A 136 21.99 12.38 25.87
N MET A 137 20.87 12.72 25.21
CA MET A 137 20.35 11.98 24.07
C MET A 137 21.41 11.89 22.95
N LEU A 138 21.99 13.01 22.54
CA LEU A 138 23.01 13.04 21.47
C LEU A 138 24.29 12.27 21.86
N SER A 139 24.70 12.34 23.12
CA SER A 139 25.83 11.56 23.63
C SER A 139 25.59 10.05 23.49
N LEU A 140 24.43 9.57 23.93
CA LEU A 140 24.05 8.16 23.83
C LEU A 140 23.85 7.70 22.38
N LEU A 141 23.30 8.55 21.50
CA LEU A 141 23.16 8.24 20.07
C LEU A 141 24.52 8.07 19.40
N LYS A 142 25.50 8.92 19.70
CA LYS A 142 26.87 8.78 19.19
C LYS A 142 27.53 7.50 19.66
N GLU A 143 27.34 7.13 20.92
CA GLU A 143 27.83 5.85 21.44
C GLU A 143 27.12 4.66 20.77
N SER A 144 25.80 4.73 20.60
CA SER A 144 25.00 3.72 19.88
C SER A 144 25.51 3.51 18.45
N ILE A 145 25.68 4.58 17.68
CA ILE A 145 26.23 4.56 16.31
C ILE A 145 27.60 3.91 16.27
N LYS A 146 28.48 4.24 17.22
CA LYS A 146 29.82 3.67 17.33
C LYS A 146 29.77 2.15 17.55
N GLU A 147 28.96 1.69 18.50
CA GLU A 147 28.83 0.27 18.84
C GLU A 147 28.18 -0.53 17.70
N LEU A 148 27.17 0.02 17.02
CA LEU A 148 26.53 -0.63 15.87
C LEU A 148 27.48 -0.75 14.67
N ASN A 149 28.26 0.29 14.37
CA ASN A 149 29.31 0.22 13.35
C ASN A 149 30.38 -0.81 13.71
N GLN A 150 30.79 -0.86 14.98
CA GLN A 150 31.74 -1.86 15.46
C GLN A 150 31.21 -3.28 15.28
N SER A 151 29.91 -3.51 15.52
CA SER A 151 29.26 -4.80 15.27
C SER A 151 29.29 -5.17 13.79
N LEU A 152 28.89 -4.25 12.90
CA LEU A 152 28.86 -4.48 11.46
C LEU A 152 30.24 -4.76 10.87
N ASN A 153 31.28 -4.10 11.39
CA ASN A 153 32.67 -4.37 11.00
C ASN A 153 33.16 -5.77 11.41
N GLN A 154 32.52 -6.40 12.40
CA GLN A 154 32.89 -7.72 12.91
C GLN A 154 32.03 -8.83 12.30
N ALA A 155 30.74 -8.60 12.11
CA ALA A 155 29.81 -9.54 11.50
C ALA A 155 28.55 -8.84 10.97
N GLU A 156 28.19 -9.11 9.71
CA GLU A 156 26.99 -8.58 9.09
C GLU A 156 25.71 -9.02 9.82
N SER A 157 24.83 -8.04 10.05
CA SER A 157 23.57 -8.22 10.76
C SER A 157 22.56 -7.15 10.32
N SER A 158 21.53 -7.53 9.57
CA SER A 158 20.44 -6.63 9.13
C SER A 158 19.80 -5.86 10.30
N ARG A 159 19.65 -6.50 11.45
CA ARG A 159 19.19 -5.84 12.69
C ARG A 159 20.13 -4.71 13.15
N ALA A 160 21.43 -4.87 13.00
CA ALA A 160 22.38 -3.83 13.38
C ALA A 160 22.30 -2.64 12.41
N VAL A 161 22.17 -2.92 11.11
CA VAL A 161 21.97 -1.87 10.09
C VAL A 161 20.67 -1.11 10.33
N PHE A 162 19.56 -1.81 10.59
CA PHE A 162 18.27 -1.17 10.88
C PHE A 162 18.35 -0.19 12.06
N PHE A 163 18.94 -0.60 13.19
CA PHE A 163 19.07 0.29 14.34
C PHE A 163 20.12 1.39 14.14
N LEU A 164 21.16 1.14 13.32
CA LEU A 164 22.14 2.16 12.98
C LEU A 164 21.47 3.29 12.19
N ASN A 165 20.63 2.91 11.24
CA ASN A 165 19.80 3.82 10.45
C ASN A 165 18.87 4.68 11.34
N LEU A 166 18.20 4.07 12.33
CA LEU A 166 17.37 4.78 13.30
C LEU A 166 18.18 5.73 14.18
N ALA A 167 19.38 5.31 14.60
CA ALA A 167 20.25 6.13 15.44
C ALA A 167 20.78 7.35 14.67
N TRP A 168 21.16 7.19 13.40
CA TRP A 168 21.53 8.30 12.53
C TRP A 168 20.37 9.27 12.29
N GLU A 169 19.16 8.78 11.98
CA GLU A 169 17.99 9.65 11.83
C GLU A 169 17.74 10.47 13.09
N ALA A 170 17.78 9.83 14.27
CA ALA A 170 17.58 10.52 15.54
C ALA A 170 18.70 11.54 15.85
N GLU A 171 19.95 11.23 15.49
CA GLU A 171 21.10 12.12 15.73
C GLU A 171 21.07 13.35 14.82
N LYS A 172 20.60 13.18 13.58
CA LYS A 172 20.60 14.20 12.54
C LYS A 172 19.33 15.04 12.44
N LYS A 173 18.22 14.60 13.04
CA LYS A 173 16.91 15.28 12.95
C LYS A 173 16.93 16.75 13.37
N ASP A 174 17.83 17.13 14.26
CA ASP A 174 17.96 18.50 14.77
C ASP A 174 19.22 19.22 14.29
N THR A 175 19.90 18.69 13.26
CA THR A 175 21.03 19.40 12.64
C THR A 175 20.48 20.58 11.85
N GLU A 176 21.20 21.70 11.81
CA GLU A 176 20.87 22.86 10.96
C GLU A 176 21.20 22.58 9.47
N ASP A 177 20.91 21.37 9.00
CA ASP A 177 21.04 21.02 7.60
C ASP A 177 19.78 21.48 6.86
N THR A 178 19.99 22.42 5.95
CA THR A 178 18.94 22.99 5.09
C THR A 178 19.12 22.58 3.63
N THR A 179 20.14 21.77 3.35
CA THR A 179 20.42 21.28 2.00
C THR A 179 19.61 20.02 1.76
N ALA A 180 19.01 19.92 0.58
CA ALA A 180 18.28 18.72 0.19
C ALA A 180 19.23 17.73 -0.52
N PRO A 181 18.96 16.42 -0.44
CA PRO A 181 19.78 15.43 -1.13
C PRO A 181 19.69 15.63 -2.64
N VAL A 182 20.82 15.42 -3.33
CA VAL A 182 20.93 15.55 -4.79
C VAL A 182 20.79 14.17 -5.43
N ILE A 183 19.92 14.06 -6.44
CA ILE A 183 19.72 12.84 -7.21
C ILE A 183 20.34 13.00 -8.58
N ARG A 184 21.00 11.95 -9.08
CA ARG A 184 21.49 11.85 -10.47
C ARG A 184 21.05 10.50 -11.05
N VAL A 185 20.68 10.51 -12.32
CA VAL A 185 20.42 9.29 -13.11
C VAL A 185 21.62 9.08 -14.02
N GLU A 186 22.53 8.19 -13.62
CA GLU A 186 23.85 8.02 -14.25
C GLU A 186 23.78 7.44 -15.65
N ASN A 187 22.77 6.62 -15.94
CA ASN A 187 22.53 6.04 -17.26
C ASN A 187 21.58 6.87 -18.14
N ALA A 188 21.31 8.13 -17.79
CA ALA A 188 20.49 9.00 -18.61
C ALA A 188 21.26 9.53 -19.83
N THR A 189 20.64 9.43 -21.01
CA THR A 189 21.17 9.98 -22.26
C THR A 189 21.22 11.51 -22.24
N ARG A 190 20.26 12.13 -21.56
CA ARG A 190 20.22 13.58 -21.33
C ARG A 190 19.70 13.88 -19.92
N THR A 191 20.29 14.89 -19.29
CA THR A 191 19.90 15.35 -17.95
C THR A 191 19.66 16.84 -17.95
N GLY A 192 18.60 17.28 -17.28
CA GLY A 192 18.39 18.67 -16.87
C GLY A 192 18.38 18.77 -15.34
N GLU A 193 18.05 19.96 -14.81
CA GLU A 193 18.07 20.23 -13.36
C GLU A 193 17.12 19.31 -12.56
N ASN A 194 15.93 19.02 -13.10
CA ASN A 194 14.90 18.20 -12.44
C ASN A 194 14.28 17.14 -13.37
N TRP A 195 14.98 16.77 -14.44
CA TRP A 195 14.51 15.75 -15.38
C TRP A 195 15.67 14.98 -16.00
N ALA A 196 15.38 13.76 -16.44
CA ALA A 196 16.31 12.92 -17.18
C ALA A 196 15.59 12.23 -18.35
N LEU A 197 16.31 11.87 -19.40
CA LEU A 197 15.81 11.09 -20.53
C LEU A 197 16.58 9.77 -20.59
N VAL A 198 15.85 8.66 -20.60
CA VAL A 198 16.41 7.30 -20.74
C VAL A 198 15.68 6.61 -21.90
N PHE A 199 16.45 6.01 -22.80
CA PHE A 199 15.91 5.13 -23.83
C PHE A 199 15.92 3.68 -23.33
N CYS A 200 14.91 2.90 -23.71
CA CYS A 200 14.79 1.52 -23.30
C CYS A 200 14.14 0.68 -24.40
N ASN A 201 14.67 -0.52 -24.63
CA ASN A 201 14.10 -1.51 -25.55
C ASN A 201 13.41 -2.69 -24.86
N GLN A 202 13.02 -2.50 -23.60
CA GLN A 202 12.34 -3.48 -22.79
C GLN A 202 11.12 -2.87 -22.09
N HIS A 203 10.17 -3.71 -21.70
CA HIS A 203 9.00 -3.30 -20.91
C HIS A 203 9.35 -2.90 -19.46
N ALA A 204 10.63 -2.95 -19.07
CA ALA A 204 11.12 -2.41 -17.82
C ALA A 204 12.42 -1.65 -18.08
N VAL A 205 12.50 -0.41 -17.63
CA VAL A 205 13.71 0.41 -17.74
C VAL A 205 14.60 0.15 -16.53
N GLN A 206 15.89 -0.03 -16.77
CA GLN A 206 16.91 0.00 -15.72
C GLN A 206 17.26 1.47 -15.45
N LEU A 207 17.19 1.90 -14.20
CA LEU A 207 17.62 3.22 -13.76
C LEU A 207 18.79 3.08 -12.80
N ASP A 208 19.94 3.65 -13.17
CA ASP A 208 21.11 3.74 -12.29
C ASP A 208 21.07 5.09 -11.58
N ILE A 209 20.52 5.08 -10.36
CA ILE A 209 20.27 6.26 -9.54
C ILE A 209 21.43 6.42 -8.55
N ARG A 210 22.00 7.62 -8.49
CA ARG A 210 22.95 8.02 -7.46
C ARG A 210 22.39 9.17 -6.66
N VAL A 211 22.20 8.94 -5.36
CA VAL A 211 21.73 9.98 -4.43
C VAL A 211 22.89 10.38 -3.53
N THR A 212 23.10 11.69 -3.32
CA THR A 212 24.20 12.22 -2.52
C THR A 212 23.73 13.28 -1.54
N ASP A 213 24.23 13.22 -0.31
CA ASP A 213 24.04 14.22 0.74
C ASP A 213 25.28 14.19 1.66
N ASP A 214 25.98 15.32 1.76
CA ASP A 214 27.26 15.42 2.45
C ASP A 214 27.16 15.87 3.91
N ILE A 215 25.98 16.33 4.36
CA ILE A 215 25.80 16.94 5.69
C ILE A 215 25.04 16.00 6.63
N SER A 216 23.79 15.66 6.30
CA SER A 216 22.97 14.78 7.12
C SER A 216 23.01 13.34 6.64
N GLY A 217 23.37 13.10 5.38
CA GLY A 217 23.42 11.80 4.75
C GLY A 217 22.08 11.43 4.11
N VAL A 218 22.13 10.50 3.15
CA VAL A 218 20.94 10.15 2.38
C VAL A 218 20.05 9.21 3.19
N GLY A 219 18.79 9.57 3.37
CA GLY A 219 17.74 8.73 3.91
C GLY A 219 16.87 8.12 2.79
N PRO A 220 15.58 7.83 3.01
CA PRO A 220 14.76 7.08 2.08
C PRO A 220 14.70 7.66 0.66
N VAL A 221 14.79 6.75 -0.32
CA VAL A 221 14.66 7.02 -1.75
C VAL A 221 13.35 6.40 -2.24
N TRP A 222 12.61 7.10 -3.08
CA TRP A 222 11.36 6.64 -3.67
C TRP A 222 11.42 6.70 -5.20
N VAL A 223 10.86 5.69 -5.84
CA VAL A 223 10.67 5.60 -7.29
C VAL A 223 9.20 5.33 -7.54
N ASN A 224 8.51 6.24 -8.26
CA ASN A 224 7.05 6.21 -8.46
C ASN A 224 6.22 6.16 -7.16
N GLY A 225 6.78 6.66 -6.05
CA GLY A 225 6.15 6.62 -4.74
C GLY A 225 6.45 5.35 -3.93
N ASP A 226 7.01 4.32 -4.56
CA ASP A 226 7.47 3.11 -3.88
C ASP A 226 8.83 3.37 -3.24
N ARG A 227 8.96 3.02 -1.96
CA ARG A 227 10.19 3.20 -1.20
C ARG A 227 11.21 2.14 -1.59
N LEU A 228 12.38 2.55 -2.05
CA LEU A 228 13.49 1.65 -2.29
C LEU A 228 14.03 1.11 -0.97
N HIS A 229 14.31 -0.20 -0.95
CA HIS A 229 15.02 -0.81 0.16
C HIS A 229 16.50 -0.44 0.06
N VAL A 230 16.95 0.42 0.97
CA VAL A 230 18.36 0.68 1.18
C VAL A 230 18.75 -0.03 2.46
N GLU A 231 19.66 -1.00 2.37
CA GLU A 231 20.12 -1.74 3.54
C GLU A 231 20.78 -0.78 4.53
N ARG A 232 21.85 -0.11 4.09
CA ARG A 232 22.66 0.81 4.88
C ARG A 232 22.63 2.19 4.26
N TRP A 233 22.36 3.20 5.08
CA TRP A 233 22.48 4.58 4.63
C TRP A 233 23.95 5.01 4.61
N ASP A 234 24.31 5.72 3.55
CA ASP A 234 25.64 6.29 3.35
C ASP A 234 25.45 7.70 2.76
N PRO A 235 26.47 8.59 2.82
CA PRO A 235 26.42 9.90 2.16
C PRO A 235 26.18 9.82 0.65
N ILE A 236 26.46 8.65 0.06
CA ILE A 236 26.26 8.35 -1.36
C ILE A 236 25.59 6.98 -1.45
N ILE A 237 24.45 6.92 -2.13
CA ILE A 237 23.71 5.68 -2.35
C ILE A 237 23.58 5.45 -3.86
N PRO A 238 24.38 4.54 -4.44
CA PRO A 238 24.12 4.01 -5.77
C PRO A 238 23.02 2.93 -5.69
N GLN A 239 22.02 3.03 -6.56
CA GLN A 239 20.95 2.05 -6.70
C GLN A 239 20.63 1.80 -8.17
N THR A 240 20.57 0.53 -8.54
CA THR A 240 20.04 0.11 -9.84
C THR A 240 18.62 -0.42 -9.63
N VAL A 241 17.64 0.22 -10.27
CA VAL A 241 16.22 -0.11 -10.11
C VAL A 241 15.61 -0.47 -11.46
N HIS A 242 14.91 -1.59 -11.54
CA HIS A 242 14.11 -1.94 -12.71
C HIS A 242 12.67 -1.48 -12.51
N VAL A 243 12.21 -0.57 -13.35
CA VAL A 243 10.86 0.02 -13.26
C VAL A 243 10.05 -0.41 -14.48
N PRO A 244 8.88 -1.05 -14.32
CA PRO A 244 8.02 -1.37 -15.45
C PRO A 244 7.56 -0.10 -16.15
N VAL A 245 7.60 -0.10 -17.48
CA VAL A 245 7.24 1.04 -18.33
C VAL A 245 5.94 0.72 -19.05
N GLU A 246 4.91 1.49 -18.75
CA GLU A 246 3.67 1.47 -19.52
C GLU A 246 3.79 2.46 -20.68
N PRO A 247 3.41 2.10 -21.92
CA PRO A 247 3.46 3.01 -23.08
C PRO A 247 2.74 4.35 -22.85
N ASN A 248 1.72 4.36 -21.98
CA ASN A 248 0.92 5.54 -21.67
C ASN A 248 1.42 6.34 -20.45
N LYS A 249 2.47 5.89 -19.77
CA LYS A 249 3.07 6.55 -18.61
C LYS A 249 4.60 6.61 -18.75
N PRO A 250 5.11 7.49 -19.62
CA PRO A 250 6.54 7.57 -19.89
C PRO A 250 7.32 8.25 -18.75
N TRP A 251 6.67 8.70 -17.68
CA TRP A 251 7.31 9.46 -16.62
C TRP A 251 7.50 8.62 -15.36
N ILE A 252 8.74 8.51 -14.91
CA ILE A 252 9.10 7.95 -13.62
C ILE A 252 9.52 9.09 -12.70
N THR A 253 8.96 9.13 -11.49
CA THR A 253 9.34 10.14 -10.49
C THR A 253 10.32 9.55 -9.49
N VAL A 254 11.48 10.18 -9.33
CA VAL A 254 12.46 9.81 -8.30
C VAL A 254 12.54 10.92 -7.26
N ARG A 255 12.49 10.57 -5.98
CA ARG A 255 12.64 11.48 -4.84
C ARG A 255 13.52 10.86 -3.77
N ALA A 256 14.17 11.69 -2.99
CA ALA A 256 14.94 11.28 -1.82
C ALA A 256 14.65 12.21 -0.64
N ARG A 257 14.88 11.72 0.57
CA ARG A 257 14.84 12.52 1.79
C ARG A 257 16.11 12.24 2.58
N ASP A 258 16.73 13.27 3.11
CA ASP A 258 17.88 13.13 4.01
C ASP A 258 17.43 12.78 5.45
N PHE A 259 18.39 12.73 6.38
CA PHE A 259 18.07 12.49 7.79
C PHE A 259 17.66 13.74 8.57
N ALA A 260 17.97 14.94 8.08
CA ALA A 260 17.46 16.19 8.65
C ALA A 260 15.97 16.41 8.36
N GLY A 261 15.41 15.71 7.37
CA GLY A 261 14.01 15.82 6.95
C GLY A 261 13.79 16.58 5.64
N ASN A 262 14.85 17.02 4.97
CA ASN A 262 14.76 17.73 3.70
C ASN A 262 14.49 16.73 2.57
N PHE A 263 13.61 17.11 1.64
CA PHE A 263 13.30 16.32 0.46
C PHE A 263 14.00 16.93 -0.76
N SER A 264 14.57 16.08 -1.61
CA SER A 264 15.01 16.49 -2.93
C SER A 264 13.83 17.05 -3.74
N PRO A 265 14.07 18.00 -4.65
CA PRO A 265 13.18 18.19 -5.78
C PRO A 265 12.91 16.84 -6.49
N PRO A 266 11.69 16.58 -6.98
CA PRO A 266 11.43 15.40 -7.79
C PRO A 266 12.21 15.45 -9.10
N ILE A 267 12.93 14.38 -9.43
CA ILE A 267 13.43 14.18 -10.78
C ILE A 267 12.37 13.43 -11.59
N LEU A 268 11.96 14.03 -12.69
CA LEU A 268 11.07 13.42 -13.67
C LEU A 268 11.91 12.74 -14.77
N VAL A 269 11.97 11.42 -14.74
CA VAL A 269 12.66 10.63 -15.75
C VAL A 269 11.67 10.29 -16.86
N ARG A 270 11.87 10.87 -18.05
CA ARG A 270 11.16 10.48 -19.27
C ARG A 270 11.81 9.22 -19.81
N VAL A 271 11.00 8.19 -20.04
CA VAL A 271 11.39 6.96 -20.68
C VAL A 271 10.83 6.95 -22.09
N GLU A 272 11.72 6.85 -23.07
CA GLU A 272 11.35 6.60 -24.46
C GLU A 272 11.50 5.10 -24.73
N LEU A 273 10.36 4.45 -24.92
CA LEU A 273 10.31 3.03 -25.23
C LEU A 273 10.52 2.84 -26.73
N ASP A 274 11.68 2.33 -27.12
CA ASP A 274 12.02 2.01 -28.48
C ASP A 274 12.32 0.53 -28.64
N MET A 275 11.38 -0.19 -29.24
CA MET A 275 11.47 -1.62 -29.47
C MET A 275 11.90 -1.95 -30.90
N ARG A 276 12.15 -0.94 -31.75
CA ARG A 276 12.44 -1.13 -33.16
C ARG A 276 13.94 -1.04 -33.37
N PRO A 277 14.57 -2.04 -34.00
CA PRO A 277 15.98 -1.93 -34.30
C PRO A 277 16.21 -0.95 -35.47
N PRO A 278 17.39 -0.31 -35.50
CA PRO A 278 17.72 0.65 -36.56
C PRO A 278 17.79 -0.04 -37.92
N THR A 279 17.58 0.71 -39.00
CA THR A 279 17.82 0.19 -40.36
C THR A 279 19.24 0.52 -40.81
N ILE A 280 19.91 -0.41 -41.49
CA ILE A 280 21.22 -0.17 -42.09
C ILE A 280 21.33 -0.84 -43.46
N PHE A 281 21.80 -0.08 -44.43
CA PHE A 281 22.13 -0.53 -45.78
C PHE A 281 23.59 -0.20 -46.04
N ALA A 282 24.36 -1.15 -46.57
CA ALA A 282 25.76 -0.94 -46.88
C ALA A 282 26.14 -1.62 -48.20
N THR A 283 26.95 -0.94 -48.99
CA THR A 283 27.45 -1.41 -50.28
C THR A 283 28.96 -1.15 -50.34
N ALA A 284 29.75 -2.20 -50.53
CA ALA A 284 31.18 -2.08 -50.76
C ALA A 284 31.44 -1.84 -52.25
N ARG A 285 32.51 -1.11 -52.56
CA ARG A 285 33.00 -0.89 -53.92
C ARG A 285 34.36 -1.57 -54.09
N PRO A 286 34.40 -2.92 -54.19
CA PRO A 286 35.65 -3.67 -54.23
C PRO A 286 36.52 -3.34 -55.45
N GLU A 287 35.93 -2.85 -56.54
CA GLU A 287 36.64 -2.34 -57.71
C GLU A 287 37.52 -1.11 -57.41
N GLN A 288 37.31 -0.45 -56.27
CA GLN A 288 38.11 0.68 -55.78
C GLN A 288 39.07 0.29 -54.65
N MET A 289 39.28 -1.02 -54.42
CA MET A 289 40.18 -1.50 -53.38
C MET A 289 41.63 -1.05 -53.65
N THR A 290 42.27 -0.45 -52.64
CA THR A 290 43.70 -0.09 -52.74
C THR A 290 44.59 -1.35 -52.65
N PRO A 291 45.85 -1.29 -53.12
CA PRO A 291 46.81 -2.39 -52.94
C PRO A 291 47.04 -2.79 -51.46
N GLU A 292 46.69 -1.91 -50.52
CA GLU A 292 46.79 -2.13 -49.07
C GLU A 292 45.54 -2.81 -48.47
N GLY A 293 44.56 -3.17 -49.31
CA GLY A 293 43.32 -3.84 -48.90
C GLY A 293 42.25 -2.88 -48.35
N ILE A 294 42.34 -1.59 -48.64
CA ILE A 294 41.36 -0.59 -48.17
C ILE A 294 40.21 -0.51 -49.17
N VAL A 295 38.98 -0.79 -48.73
CA VAL A 295 37.77 -0.77 -49.55
C VAL A 295 36.86 0.39 -49.12
N PRO A 296 36.38 1.23 -50.05
CA PRO A 296 35.32 2.17 -49.75
C PRO A 296 33.99 1.44 -49.58
N VAL A 297 33.36 1.66 -48.44
CA VAL A 297 32.04 1.13 -48.07
C VAL A 297 31.10 2.31 -47.90
N GLU A 298 30.13 2.41 -48.78
CA GLU A 298 29.03 3.38 -48.68
C GLU A 298 27.92 2.75 -47.84
N TYR A 299 27.52 3.43 -46.76
CA TYR A 299 26.42 2.95 -45.93
C TYR A 299 25.44 4.07 -45.60
N SER A 300 24.19 3.67 -45.36
CA SER A 300 23.08 4.47 -44.90
C SER A 300 22.44 3.77 -43.72
N ALA A 301 22.50 4.40 -42.54
CA ALA A 301 21.81 3.92 -41.35
C ALA A 301 20.76 4.94 -40.92
N ARG A 302 19.60 4.46 -40.44
CA ARG A 302 18.50 5.32 -39.99
C ARG A 302 17.73 4.70 -38.83
N ASP A 303 17.38 5.56 -37.88
CA ASP A 303 16.58 5.24 -36.70
C ASP A 303 15.65 6.42 -36.34
N ASP A 304 14.45 6.16 -35.79
CA ASP A 304 13.49 7.21 -35.43
C ASP A 304 13.79 7.89 -34.08
N GLN A 305 14.54 7.25 -33.19
CA GLN A 305 15.01 7.81 -31.91
C GLN A 305 16.49 8.21 -31.94
N GLY A 306 17.23 7.73 -32.93
CA GLY A 306 18.60 8.13 -33.24
C GLY A 306 19.59 6.99 -33.09
N LEU A 307 20.71 7.12 -33.80
CA LEU A 307 21.76 6.11 -33.82
C LEU A 307 22.79 6.38 -32.72
N SER A 308 23.21 5.36 -31.99
CA SER A 308 24.32 5.41 -31.02
C SER A 308 25.66 5.14 -31.69
N THR A 309 25.81 3.95 -32.28
CA THR A 309 27.08 3.50 -32.86
C THR A 309 26.84 2.76 -34.17
N ILE A 310 27.74 2.94 -35.13
CA ILE A 310 27.78 2.17 -36.38
C ILE A 310 29.14 1.48 -36.44
N GLN A 311 29.15 0.18 -36.66
CA GLN A 311 30.37 -0.63 -36.72
C GLN A 311 30.50 -1.28 -38.10
N LEU A 312 31.67 -1.12 -38.72
CA LEU A 312 32.06 -1.70 -40.00
C LEU A 312 33.30 -2.58 -39.79
N GLY A 313 33.09 -3.89 -39.60
CA GLY A 313 34.14 -4.78 -39.11
C GLY A 313 34.63 -4.35 -37.73
N ASP A 314 35.91 -4.05 -37.60
CA ASP A 314 36.52 -3.56 -36.35
C ASP A 314 36.46 -2.03 -36.19
N GLN A 315 36.03 -1.31 -37.22
CA GLN A 315 35.94 0.14 -37.18
C GLN A 315 34.61 0.59 -36.58
N GLU A 316 34.67 1.31 -35.46
CA GLU A 316 33.52 1.95 -34.83
C GLU A 316 33.39 3.41 -35.26
N ILE A 317 32.17 3.83 -35.59
CA ILE A 317 31.80 5.17 -36.04
C ILE A 317 30.70 5.68 -35.10
N ASN A 318 31.00 6.74 -34.35
CA ASN A 318 30.02 7.37 -33.46
C ASN A 318 29.08 8.29 -34.27
N SER A 319 27.78 7.98 -34.26
CA SER A 319 26.75 8.75 -34.96
C SER A 319 26.25 9.97 -34.18
N ASN A 320 26.68 10.17 -32.93
CA ASN A 320 26.32 11.27 -32.04
C ASN A 320 24.80 11.50 -31.92
N GLY A 321 24.00 10.43 -31.92
CA GLY A 321 22.54 10.51 -31.80
C GLY A 321 21.81 11.04 -33.04
N ARG A 322 22.44 11.06 -34.21
CA ARG A 322 21.76 11.46 -35.47
C ARG A 322 20.70 10.44 -35.87
N LEU A 323 19.57 10.92 -36.39
CA LEU A 323 18.49 10.08 -36.92
C LEU A 323 18.90 9.32 -38.19
N GLU A 324 19.84 9.87 -38.96
CA GLU A 324 20.33 9.29 -40.20
C GLU A 324 21.83 9.54 -40.35
N HIS A 325 22.54 8.56 -40.88
CA HIS A 325 23.98 8.62 -41.11
C HIS A 325 24.34 8.02 -42.46
N ASN A 326 24.76 8.87 -43.39
CA ASN A 326 25.12 8.52 -44.77
C ASN A 326 26.56 8.95 -45.05
N ILE A 327 27.51 8.02 -44.98
CA ILE A 327 28.94 8.30 -45.15
C ILE A 327 29.60 7.18 -45.96
N ILE A 328 30.66 7.53 -46.71
CA ILE A 328 31.59 6.58 -47.29
C ILE A 328 32.75 6.39 -46.30
N ALA A 329 32.88 5.19 -45.75
CA ALA A 329 33.98 4.81 -44.88
C ALA A 329 35.01 3.96 -45.63
N TYR A 330 36.27 4.06 -45.25
CA TYR A 330 37.37 3.30 -45.86
C TYR A 330 37.82 2.24 -44.86
N VAL A 331 37.46 0.98 -45.13
CA VAL A 331 37.69 -0.13 -44.20
C VAL A 331 38.85 -0.98 -44.73
N LYS A 332 39.82 -1.27 -43.87
CA LYS A 332 40.92 -2.17 -44.20
C LYS A 332 40.43 -3.62 -44.09
N THR A 333 40.65 -4.40 -45.13
CA THR A 333 40.18 -5.79 -45.24
C THR A 333 41.32 -6.68 -45.70
N GLU A 334 41.32 -7.94 -45.28
CA GLU A 334 42.28 -8.91 -45.81
C GLU A 334 41.87 -9.33 -47.24
N PRO A 335 42.83 -9.44 -48.18
CA PRO A 335 42.55 -9.92 -49.54
C PRO A 335 41.89 -11.31 -49.52
N GLY A 336 40.71 -11.45 -50.13
CA GLY A 336 39.94 -12.69 -50.09
C GLY A 336 39.22 -12.98 -48.77
N GLY A 337 39.15 -11.98 -47.88
CA GLY A 337 38.53 -12.08 -46.56
C GLY A 337 37.03 -12.35 -46.58
N ALA A 338 36.52 -12.79 -45.43
CA ALA A 338 35.10 -12.98 -45.15
C ALA A 338 34.29 -11.70 -45.44
N PRO A 339 32.98 -11.82 -45.74
CA PRO A 339 32.13 -10.64 -45.89
C PRO A 339 32.21 -9.73 -44.66
N LEU A 340 32.22 -8.43 -44.90
CA LEU A 340 32.36 -7.42 -43.87
C LEU A 340 31.07 -7.34 -43.04
N GLU A 341 31.14 -7.62 -41.73
CA GLU A 341 30.01 -7.39 -40.82
C GLU A 341 29.76 -5.89 -40.68
N VAL A 342 28.50 -5.50 -40.84
CA VAL A 342 28.02 -4.14 -40.64
C VAL A 342 26.97 -4.17 -39.55
N ARG A 343 27.08 -3.28 -38.56
CA ARG A 343 26.18 -3.24 -37.41
C ARG A 343 25.78 -1.80 -37.12
N ALA A 344 24.50 -1.57 -36.88
CA ALA A 344 23.98 -0.31 -36.35
C ALA A 344 23.33 -0.57 -35.00
N THR A 345 23.63 0.28 -34.03
CA THR A 345 23.01 0.28 -32.69
C THR A 345 22.35 1.63 -32.47
N ASP A 346 21.09 1.66 -32.04
CA ASP A 346 20.35 2.88 -31.71
C ASP A 346 20.63 3.38 -30.28
N GLN A 347 19.94 4.44 -29.84
CA GLN A 347 20.05 4.99 -28.48
C GLN A 347 19.41 4.09 -27.39
N ALA A 348 18.56 3.13 -27.76
CA ALA A 348 17.90 2.19 -26.87
C ALA A 348 18.63 0.83 -26.81
N ASP A 349 19.83 0.74 -27.38
CA ASP A 349 20.64 -0.47 -27.55
C ASP A 349 20.01 -1.56 -28.45
N ASN A 350 19.03 -1.24 -29.29
CA ASN A 350 18.62 -2.16 -30.34
C ASN A 350 19.70 -2.21 -31.42
N THR A 351 19.94 -3.42 -31.94
CA THR A 351 21.03 -3.66 -32.89
C THR A 351 20.49 -4.34 -34.15
N THR A 352 20.86 -3.80 -35.32
CA THR A 352 20.73 -4.49 -36.61
C THR A 352 22.10 -4.87 -37.12
N LYS A 353 22.22 -6.10 -37.65
CA LYS A 353 23.43 -6.63 -38.25
C LYS A 353 23.18 -7.02 -39.70
N GLY A 354 24.18 -6.80 -40.54
CA GLY A 354 24.22 -7.19 -41.94
C GLY A 354 25.63 -7.57 -42.36
N PHE A 355 25.77 -8.07 -43.57
CA PHE A 355 27.05 -8.46 -44.15
C PHE A 355 27.17 -7.88 -45.55
N VAL A 356 28.35 -7.38 -45.90
CA VAL A 356 28.65 -6.82 -47.22
C VAL A 356 29.72 -7.66 -47.88
N ALA A 357 29.43 -8.16 -49.09
CA ALA A 357 30.40 -8.90 -49.87
C ALA A 357 31.56 -7.98 -50.31
N LEU A 358 32.80 -8.43 -50.09
CA LEU A 358 34.02 -7.70 -50.46
C LEU A 358 34.63 -8.17 -51.78
N LEU A 359 34.05 -9.21 -52.39
CA LEU A 359 34.48 -9.72 -53.69
C LEU A 359 33.44 -9.34 -54.74
N PRO A 360 33.86 -8.90 -55.95
CA PRO A 360 32.94 -8.72 -57.05
C PRO A 360 32.28 -10.08 -57.31
N GLU A 361 30.95 -10.14 -57.13
CA GLU A 361 30.19 -11.33 -57.48
C GLU A 361 30.52 -11.67 -58.93
N ASP A 362 31.06 -12.86 -59.13
CA ASP A 362 31.20 -13.43 -60.48
C ASP A 362 29.78 -13.35 -61.09
N ASN A 363 29.62 -12.54 -62.12
CA ASN A 363 28.37 -11.90 -62.58
C ASN A 363 27.24 -12.86 -63.04
N LYS A 364 27.27 -14.13 -62.65
CA LYS A 364 26.41 -15.23 -63.08
C LYS A 364 25.29 -15.61 -62.10
N THR A 365 25.19 -15.05 -60.90
CA THR A 365 24.12 -15.38 -59.94
C THR A 365 23.44 -14.14 -59.36
N LYS A 366 22.64 -13.42 -60.16
CA LYS A 366 21.72 -12.39 -59.64
C LYS A 366 20.52 -13.03 -58.95
N GLY A 367 20.58 -13.16 -57.63
CA GLY A 367 19.44 -13.45 -56.77
C GLY A 367 19.40 -12.44 -55.62
N HIS A 368 18.47 -11.48 -55.67
CA HIS A 368 18.26 -10.53 -54.58
C HIS A 368 17.87 -11.26 -53.29
N VAL A 369 18.76 -11.27 -52.29
CA VAL A 369 18.42 -11.71 -50.93
C VAL A 369 17.90 -10.49 -50.16
N ASN A 370 16.59 -10.29 -50.18
CA ASN A 370 15.92 -9.52 -49.13
C ASN A 370 15.81 -10.43 -47.90
N ALA A 371 16.81 -10.41 -47.03
CA ALA A 371 16.69 -11.03 -45.71
C ALA A 371 15.97 -10.04 -44.76
N ALA A 372 14.64 -10.00 -44.84
CA ALA A 372 13.85 -9.72 -43.64
C ALA A 372 13.93 -10.99 -42.78
N TRP A 373 14.50 -10.87 -41.57
CA TRP A 373 14.68 -11.96 -40.61
C TRP A 373 13.37 -12.75 -40.34
N PRO A 374 13.44 -14.06 -40.03
CA PRO A 374 12.37 -14.75 -39.36
C PRO A 374 12.35 -14.37 -37.86
N LEU A 375 11.13 -14.24 -37.33
CA LEU A 375 10.80 -14.00 -35.94
C LEU A 375 11.21 -15.21 -35.06
N GLU A 376 12.47 -15.31 -34.67
CA GLU A 376 12.90 -16.25 -33.62
C GLU A 376 13.53 -15.51 -32.44
N LYS A 377 12.66 -15.10 -31.51
CA LYS A 377 12.95 -14.95 -30.06
C LYS A 377 11.64 -14.69 -29.29
N ALA A 378 10.76 -15.70 -29.28
CA ALA A 378 9.83 -15.84 -28.17
C ALA A 378 10.61 -16.48 -27.01
N VAL A 379 10.98 -15.64 -26.03
CA VAL A 379 11.53 -16.09 -24.75
C VAL A 379 10.47 -16.94 -24.06
N TYR A 380 10.64 -18.26 -24.11
CA TYR A 380 9.90 -19.20 -23.27
C TYR A 380 10.32 -18.99 -21.82
N PHE A 381 9.42 -18.45 -21.00
CA PHE A 381 9.49 -18.58 -19.55
C PHE A 381 9.31 -20.06 -19.19
N LYS A 382 10.41 -20.77 -18.91
CA LYS A 382 10.38 -22.10 -18.30
C LYS A 382 10.68 -21.95 -16.81
N GLN A 383 9.64 -21.80 -16.00
CA GLN A 383 9.74 -21.99 -14.56
C GLN A 383 10.18 -23.43 -14.28
N ARG A 384 11.27 -23.57 -13.53
CA ARG A 384 11.71 -24.83 -12.93
C ARG A 384 10.64 -25.32 -11.95
N LEU A 385 9.96 -26.40 -12.30
CA LEU A 385 9.46 -27.35 -11.31
C LEU A 385 10.24 -28.65 -11.53
N THR A 386 11.03 -29.00 -10.51
CA THR A 386 11.70 -30.30 -10.41
C THR A 386 10.75 -31.24 -9.69
N THR A 387 10.50 -32.41 -10.27
CA THR A 387 10.56 -33.77 -9.67
C THR A 387 9.55 -34.72 -10.34
N HIS A 388 10.09 -35.85 -10.87
CA HIS A 388 9.49 -37.20 -11.05
C HIS A 388 8.20 -37.27 -11.91
N GLU A 389 7.99 -38.12 -12.92
CA GLU A 389 8.49 -39.45 -13.25
C GLU A 389 7.84 -39.89 -14.60
N TRP A 390 8.56 -40.69 -15.42
CA TRP A 390 8.11 -41.59 -16.50
C TRP A 390 7.52 -41.08 -17.85
N MET A 391 8.16 -41.58 -18.91
CA MET A 391 7.76 -41.64 -20.34
C MET A 391 6.76 -42.80 -20.57
N PRO A 392 5.96 -42.81 -21.67
CA PRO A 392 6.47 -43.42 -22.91
C PRO A 392 6.12 -42.69 -24.21
N ALA A 393 6.99 -42.92 -25.18
CA ALA A 393 6.94 -42.49 -26.58
C ALA A 393 5.73 -43.02 -27.36
N LEU A 394 5.30 -42.25 -28.38
CA LEU A 394 4.66 -42.70 -29.63
C LEU A 394 4.77 -41.52 -30.62
N LEU A 395 5.72 -41.58 -31.55
CA LEU A 395 5.61 -41.97 -32.96
C LEU A 395 5.22 -40.81 -33.90
N PHE A 396 6.18 -40.45 -34.76
CA PHE A 396 6.02 -39.55 -35.91
C PHE A 396 5.04 -40.14 -36.93
N ALA A 397 4.12 -39.31 -37.44
CA ALA A 397 3.52 -39.50 -38.75
C ALA A 397 3.43 -38.14 -39.46
N ALA A 398 4.12 -38.06 -40.59
CA ALA A 398 4.13 -36.95 -41.52
C ALA A 398 2.78 -36.80 -42.22
N MET A 399 2.34 -35.56 -42.47
CA MET A 399 1.57 -35.23 -43.68
C MET A 399 1.97 -33.83 -44.17
N GLU A 400 2.38 -33.83 -45.44
CA GLU A 400 2.74 -32.69 -46.27
C GLU A 400 1.50 -31.92 -46.75
N ASN A 401 1.74 -30.65 -47.10
CA ASN A 401 1.05 -29.87 -48.13
C ASN A 401 -0.45 -29.53 -47.95
N ALA A 402 -0.71 -28.30 -47.48
CA ALA A 402 -1.70 -27.41 -48.10
C ALA A 402 -1.36 -25.95 -47.78
N TYR A 403 -0.78 -25.25 -48.75
CA TYR A 403 -0.70 -23.80 -48.79
C TYR A 403 -1.95 -23.29 -49.52
N GLU A 404 -2.78 -22.48 -48.86
CA GLU A 404 -3.58 -21.43 -49.51
C GLU A 404 -3.60 -20.17 -48.62
N PRO A 405 -3.37 -18.97 -49.19
CA PRO A 405 -3.36 -17.72 -48.44
C PRO A 405 -4.76 -17.10 -48.43
N VAL A 406 -5.43 -17.08 -47.28
CA VAL A 406 -6.61 -16.22 -47.10
C VAL A 406 -6.14 -14.88 -46.56
N ALA A 407 -6.19 -13.88 -47.44
CA ALA A 407 -6.07 -12.47 -47.10
C ALA A 407 -7.19 -12.08 -46.11
N ALA A 408 -6.83 -11.71 -44.88
CA ALA A 408 -7.75 -11.06 -43.96
C ALA A 408 -7.70 -9.54 -44.19
N GLN A 409 -8.72 -9.08 -44.91
CA GLN A 409 -9.05 -7.70 -45.16
C GLN A 409 -9.48 -7.02 -43.85
N VAL A 410 -8.92 -5.83 -43.59
CA VAL A 410 -9.31 -4.96 -42.48
C VAL A 410 -10.78 -4.53 -42.66
N MET A 411 -11.64 -4.87 -41.70
CA MET A 411 -12.90 -4.16 -41.49
C MET A 411 -12.96 -3.67 -40.03
N TRP A 412 -12.89 -2.35 -39.90
CA TRP A 412 -13.40 -1.62 -38.75
C TRP A 412 -14.92 -1.79 -38.68
N ASP A 413 -15.44 -2.26 -37.55
CA ASP A 413 -16.76 -1.82 -37.08
C ASP A 413 -16.70 -1.53 -35.58
N ASN A 414 -17.15 -0.32 -35.24
CA ASN A 414 -17.28 0.25 -33.92
C ASN A 414 -18.55 -0.31 -33.28
N ARG A 415 -18.43 -1.01 -32.15
CA ARG A 415 -19.47 -1.05 -31.09
C ARG A 415 -18.97 -1.73 -29.81
N ASN A 416 -18.81 -0.92 -28.76
CA ASN A 416 -18.88 -1.25 -27.32
C ASN A 416 -18.29 -2.59 -26.85
N LEU A 417 -17.02 -2.58 -26.44
CA LEU A 417 -16.41 -3.60 -25.59
C LEU A 417 -16.01 -2.97 -24.25
N TYR A 418 -16.87 -3.18 -23.24
CA TYR A 418 -16.41 -3.21 -21.85
C TYR A 418 -15.61 -4.50 -21.68
N ALA A 419 -14.28 -4.37 -21.65
CA ALA A 419 -13.39 -5.48 -21.34
C ALA A 419 -13.61 -5.91 -19.88
N GLY A 420 -14.26 -7.07 -19.71
CA GLY A 420 -14.27 -7.80 -18.45
C GLY A 420 -12.88 -8.38 -18.20
N ASN A 421 -12.30 -8.03 -17.06
CA ASN A 421 -11.07 -8.65 -16.59
C ASN A 421 -11.27 -10.15 -16.38
N TRP A 422 -10.22 -10.88 -16.70
CA TRP A 422 -10.08 -12.33 -16.63
C TRP A 422 -10.45 -12.88 -15.25
N LEU A 423 -11.44 -13.78 -15.21
CA LEU A 423 -11.75 -14.65 -14.09
C LEU A 423 -10.85 -15.89 -14.18
N ALA A 424 -9.76 -15.90 -13.42
CA ALA A 424 -9.03 -17.11 -13.10
C ALA A 424 -9.49 -17.63 -11.72
N SER A 425 -9.67 -18.95 -11.64
CA SER A 425 -10.09 -19.78 -10.50
C SER A 425 -11.56 -19.72 -10.05
N ALA A 426 -12.49 -20.08 -10.93
CA ALA A 426 -13.63 -20.86 -10.48
C ALA A 426 -13.16 -22.31 -10.25
N THR A 427 -13.64 -22.98 -9.21
CA THR A 427 -13.52 -24.44 -9.09
C THR A 427 -14.34 -25.06 -10.22
N SER A 428 -13.73 -25.26 -11.39
CA SER A 428 -14.32 -26.07 -12.45
C SER A 428 -14.29 -27.52 -11.99
N ILE A 429 -15.46 -28.09 -11.72
CA ILE A 429 -15.61 -29.54 -11.74
C ILE A 429 -15.49 -29.91 -13.22
N ALA A 430 -14.53 -30.79 -13.55
CA ALA A 430 -14.31 -31.27 -14.90
C ALA A 430 -15.62 -31.81 -15.51
N GLU A 431 -15.79 -31.64 -16.82
CA GLU A 431 -16.89 -32.25 -17.58
C GLU A 431 -16.93 -33.75 -17.31
N VAL A 432 -17.89 -34.21 -16.51
CA VAL A 432 -18.19 -35.64 -16.38
C VAL A 432 -19.22 -35.93 -17.46
N SER A 433 -18.78 -36.52 -18.56
CA SER A 433 -19.69 -37.17 -19.50
C SER A 433 -20.30 -38.39 -18.79
N GLY A 434 -21.62 -38.43 -18.71
CA GLY A 434 -22.32 -39.66 -18.33
C GLY A 434 -22.01 -40.78 -19.32
N ALA A 435 -22.10 -42.04 -18.90
CA ALA A 435 -21.85 -43.20 -19.75
C ALA A 435 -22.80 -43.29 -20.98
N ASP A 436 -23.84 -42.46 -21.04
CA ASP A 436 -24.82 -42.33 -22.12
C ASP A 436 -24.58 -41.11 -23.05
N GLY A 437 -23.50 -40.36 -22.86
CA GLY A 437 -23.18 -39.17 -23.67
C GLY A 437 -23.97 -37.92 -23.30
N THR A 438 -24.71 -37.91 -22.19
CA THR A 438 -25.40 -36.71 -21.70
C THR A 438 -24.40 -35.75 -21.01
N CYS A 439 -24.36 -34.50 -21.49
CA CYS A 439 -23.61 -33.43 -20.82
C CYS A 439 -24.31 -33.04 -19.53
N VAL A 440 -23.63 -33.21 -18.39
CA VAL A 440 -24.14 -32.78 -17.08
C VAL A 440 -23.99 -31.25 -16.98
N PRO A 441 -25.06 -30.49 -16.72
CA PRO A 441 -24.99 -29.04 -16.64
C PRO A 441 -24.15 -28.58 -15.44
N ASN A 442 -23.30 -27.58 -15.67
CA ASN A 442 -22.44 -27.00 -14.63
C ASN A 442 -23.08 -25.72 -14.06
N PHE A 443 -23.19 -25.63 -12.73
CA PHE A 443 -23.72 -24.45 -12.03
C PHE A 443 -22.59 -23.52 -11.63
N VAL A 444 -22.64 -22.27 -12.08
CA VAL A 444 -21.66 -21.23 -11.70
C VAL A 444 -22.36 -20.15 -10.87
N PHE A 445 -21.91 -19.95 -9.63
CA PHE A 445 -22.41 -18.91 -8.72
C PHE A 445 -21.39 -17.76 -8.59
N LYS A 446 -21.86 -16.52 -8.39
CA LYS A 446 -20.97 -15.35 -8.21
C LYS A 446 -20.33 -15.35 -6.81
N GLU A 447 -19.08 -14.92 -6.75
CA GLU A 447 -18.15 -15.16 -5.63
C GLU A 447 -18.26 -14.18 -4.44
N SER A 448 -19.07 -13.13 -4.53
CA SER A 448 -18.98 -11.96 -3.63
C SER A 448 -19.27 -12.21 -2.14
N ASP A 449 -19.80 -13.37 -1.75
CA ASP A 449 -20.27 -13.66 -0.38
C ASP A 449 -19.80 -15.03 0.18
N TYR A 450 -18.74 -15.63 -0.40
CA TYR A 450 -18.29 -16.99 -0.06
C TYR A 450 -17.51 -17.09 1.26
N ILE A 451 -17.73 -18.17 2.02
CA ILE A 451 -16.93 -18.54 3.21
C ILE A 451 -15.87 -19.59 2.84
N PRO A 452 -14.56 -19.27 2.89
CA PRO A 452 -13.50 -20.25 2.67
C PRO A 452 -13.57 -21.40 3.70
N GLY A 453 -13.63 -22.65 3.22
CA GLY A 453 -13.58 -23.85 4.06
C GLY A 453 -14.93 -24.49 4.40
N VAL A 454 -16.05 -23.96 3.91
CA VAL A 454 -17.37 -24.62 3.97
C VAL A 454 -17.90 -24.79 2.54
N PRO A 455 -17.99 -26.03 2.00
CA PRO A 455 -18.58 -26.25 0.69
C PRO A 455 -20.01 -25.69 0.62
N GLY A 456 -20.24 -24.70 -0.24
CA GLY A 456 -21.55 -24.05 -0.45
C GLY A 456 -22.01 -23.03 0.61
N GLY A 457 -21.12 -22.52 1.47
CA GLY A 457 -21.48 -21.52 2.51
C GLY A 457 -21.43 -20.07 2.02
N TYR A 458 -22.53 -19.31 2.22
CA TYR A 458 -22.63 -17.89 1.90
C TYR A 458 -23.18 -17.08 3.08
N LEU A 459 -22.65 -15.86 3.31
CA LEU A 459 -23.08 -14.96 4.39
C LEU A 459 -23.74 -13.71 3.80
N VAL A 460 -24.99 -13.44 4.20
CA VAL A 460 -25.79 -12.39 3.54
C VAL A 460 -26.38 -11.41 4.56
N SER A 461 -26.28 -10.12 4.23
CA SER A 461 -26.94 -8.99 4.91
C SER A 461 -28.30 -8.68 4.26
N GLY A 462 -29.37 -8.55 5.05
CA GLY A 462 -30.73 -8.21 4.58
C GLY A 462 -31.79 -9.32 4.77
N HIS A 463 -33.06 -9.00 4.44
CA HIS A 463 -34.22 -9.91 4.57
C HIS A 463 -34.55 -10.70 3.28
N GLN A 464 -34.00 -10.28 2.15
CA GLN A 464 -34.18 -10.92 0.85
C GLN A 464 -32.81 -11.09 0.20
N TYR A 465 -32.47 -12.33 -0.14
CA TYR A 465 -31.26 -12.63 -0.89
C TYR A 465 -31.64 -13.12 -2.28
N LEU A 466 -30.86 -12.74 -3.29
CA LEU A 466 -31.06 -13.21 -4.66
C LEU A 466 -30.07 -14.36 -4.94
N VAL A 467 -30.56 -15.60 -5.03
CA VAL A 467 -29.74 -16.71 -5.48
C VAL A 467 -29.59 -16.58 -6.99
N GLN A 468 -28.41 -16.17 -7.46
CA GLN A 468 -28.09 -16.05 -8.89
C GLN A 468 -27.11 -17.13 -9.32
N GLY A 469 -27.42 -17.83 -10.41
CA GLY A 469 -26.51 -18.77 -11.04
C GLY A 469 -26.61 -18.73 -12.55
N THR A 470 -25.52 -19.12 -13.21
CA THR A 470 -25.49 -19.36 -14.64
C THR A 470 -25.30 -20.85 -14.85
N LEU A 471 -26.14 -21.42 -15.70
CA LEU A 471 -26.03 -22.80 -16.11
C LEU A 471 -25.54 -22.88 -17.54
N GLN A 472 -24.41 -23.55 -17.78
CA GLN A 472 -23.82 -23.73 -19.11
C GLN A 472 -24.38 -25.00 -19.78
N ALA A 473 -24.51 -24.98 -21.12
CA ALA A 473 -25.07 -26.06 -21.95
C ALA A 473 -26.54 -26.42 -21.63
N ALA A 474 -27.44 -25.43 -21.63
CA ALA A 474 -28.84 -25.59 -21.23
C ALA A 474 -29.77 -26.27 -22.27
N THR A 475 -29.23 -26.83 -23.36
CA THR A 475 -30.00 -27.38 -24.50
C THR A 475 -30.95 -28.51 -24.11
N HIS A 476 -30.72 -29.15 -22.96
CA HIS A 476 -31.49 -30.28 -22.46
C HIS A 476 -32.22 -30.00 -21.15
N ILE A 477 -32.46 -28.75 -20.75
CA ILE A 477 -33.14 -28.44 -19.48
C ILE A 477 -34.56 -27.91 -19.71
N LYS A 478 -35.51 -28.56 -19.04
CA LYS A 478 -36.94 -28.24 -19.07
C LYS A 478 -37.29 -27.16 -18.02
N LYS A 479 -36.70 -27.25 -16.83
CA LYS A 479 -36.93 -26.32 -15.72
C LYS A 479 -35.84 -26.44 -14.65
N ILE A 480 -35.64 -25.36 -13.89
CA ILE A 480 -34.77 -25.33 -12.71
C ILE A 480 -35.63 -25.18 -11.46
N GLU A 481 -35.40 -26.01 -10.45
CA GLU A 481 -36.06 -25.92 -9.15
C GLU A 481 -35.09 -25.37 -8.10
N ILE A 482 -35.48 -24.29 -7.41
CA ILE A 482 -34.72 -23.65 -6.33
C ILE A 482 -35.59 -23.67 -5.08
N GLY A 483 -35.27 -24.55 -4.15
CA GLY A 483 -36.11 -24.81 -2.98
C GLY A 483 -37.50 -25.31 -3.39
N ARG A 484 -38.53 -24.46 -3.25
CA ARG A 484 -39.94 -24.77 -3.64
C ARG A 484 -40.38 -24.10 -4.94
N LYS A 485 -39.53 -23.28 -5.55
CA LYS A 485 -39.87 -22.54 -6.76
C LYS A 485 -39.31 -23.23 -7.98
N THR A 486 -40.05 -23.14 -9.07
CA THR A 486 -39.72 -23.75 -10.36
C THR A 486 -39.64 -22.66 -11.40
N ILE A 487 -38.49 -22.53 -12.05
CA ILE A 487 -38.20 -21.58 -13.11
C ILE A 487 -38.25 -22.37 -14.43
N PRO A 488 -39.23 -22.14 -15.31
CA PRO A 488 -39.25 -22.78 -16.63
C PRO A 488 -38.05 -22.27 -17.44
N VAL A 489 -37.34 -23.18 -18.09
CA VAL A 489 -36.25 -22.85 -19.00
C VAL A 489 -36.74 -23.17 -20.41
N GLY A 490 -36.79 -22.15 -21.28
CA GLY A 490 -37.14 -22.37 -22.67
C GLY A 490 -36.05 -23.17 -23.41
N PRO A 491 -36.34 -23.77 -24.57
CA PRO A 491 -35.32 -24.39 -25.40
C PRO A 491 -34.36 -23.31 -25.91
N TYR A 492 -33.21 -23.17 -25.25
CA TYR A 492 -32.18 -22.20 -25.61
C TYR A 492 -30.85 -22.92 -25.83
N ASP A 493 -30.23 -22.66 -26.99
CA ASP A 493 -28.83 -22.98 -27.24
C ASP A 493 -27.96 -21.92 -26.54
N GLY A 494 -27.54 -22.21 -25.30
CA GLY A 494 -26.63 -21.33 -24.58
C GLY A 494 -26.65 -21.48 -23.05
N SER A 495 -26.15 -20.43 -22.38
CA SER A 495 -26.16 -20.33 -20.92
C SER A 495 -27.45 -19.70 -20.42
N VAL A 496 -28.07 -20.29 -19.40
CA VAL A 496 -29.28 -19.74 -18.78
C VAL A 496 -28.93 -19.13 -17.44
N MET A 497 -29.17 -17.83 -17.28
CA MET A 497 -29.10 -17.17 -15.98
C MET A 497 -30.44 -17.32 -15.27
N PHE A 498 -30.39 -17.71 -14.00
CA PHE A 498 -31.55 -17.71 -13.12
C PHE A 498 -31.28 -16.82 -11.89
N SER A 499 -32.33 -16.21 -11.38
CA SER A 499 -32.27 -15.40 -10.17
C SER A 499 -33.54 -15.57 -9.36
N GLU A 500 -33.43 -16.04 -8.12
CA GLU A 500 -34.60 -16.25 -7.27
C GLU A 500 -34.44 -15.60 -5.89
N PRO A 501 -35.34 -14.69 -5.50
CA PRO A 501 -35.35 -14.13 -4.16
C PRO A 501 -35.74 -15.20 -3.12
N VAL A 502 -34.86 -15.42 -2.15
CA VAL A 502 -35.09 -16.25 -0.98
C VAL A 502 -35.22 -15.35 0.24
N GLN A 503 -36.36 -15.45 0.92
CA GLN A 503 -36.58 -14.83 2.22
C GLN A 503 -36.03 -15.73 3.33
N LEU A 504 -35.28 -15.12 4.25
CA LEU A 504 -34.72 -15.78 5.42
C LEU A 504 -35.22 -15.06 6.69
N LEU A 505 -35.73 -15.83 7.64
CA LEU A 505 -36.01 -15.37 8.99
C LEU A 505 -34.69 -15.09 9.72
N GLU A 506 -34.76 -14.31 10.79
CA GLU A 506 -33.58 -13.91 11.55
C GLU A 506 -32.84 -15.13 12.14
N ASN A 507 -31.51 -15.15 12.01
CA ASN A 507 -30.64 -16.28 12.38
C ASN A 507 -30.97 -17.63 11.71
N GLU A 508 -31.85 -17.62 10.71
CA GLU A 508 -32.18 -18.82 9.96
C GLU A 508 -30.97 -19.26 9.14
N THR A 509 -30.59 -20.52 9.32
CA THR A 509 -29.71 -21.21 8.39
C THR A 509 -30.58 -22.07 7.51
N ARG A 510 -30.65 -21.73 6.22
CA ARG A 510 -31.49 -22.44 5.26
C ARG A 510 -30.60 -23.17 4.25
N LYS A 511 -30.89 -24.46 4.07
CA LYS A 511 -30.35 -25.25 2.96
C LYS A 511 -31.24 -25.05 1.75
N ILE A 512 -30.70 -24.52 0.67
CA ILE A 512 -31.42 -24.29 -0.58
C ILE A 512 -30.92 -25.33 -1.57
N GLN A 513 -31.79 -26.28 -1.91
CA GLN A 513 -31.51 -27.27 -2.95
C GLN A 513 -31.77 -26.62 -4.32
N VAL A 514 -30.81 -26.77 -5.24
CA VAL A 514 -30.97 -26.36 -6.63
C VAL A 514 -30.93 -27.62 -7.49
N LYS A 515 -31.98 -27.84 -8.29
CA LYS A 515 -32.12 -28.98 -9.20
C LYS A 515 -32.36 -28.50 -10.61
N ALA A 516 -31.66 -29.04 -11.59
CA ALA A 516 -32.03 -28.91 -13.00
C ALA A 516 -32.78 -30.17 -13.43
N ILE A 517 -33.96 -30.00 -14.04
CA ILE A 517 -34.74 -31.10 -14.59
C ILE A 517 -34.61 -31.05 -16.10
N CYS A 518 -34.08 -32.13 -16.66
CA CYS A 518 -33.80 -32.25 -18.07
C CYS A 518 -35.07 -32.57 -18.89
N VAL A 519 -34.99 -32.45 -20.22
CA VAL A 519 -36.12 -32.73 -21.14
C VAL A 519 -36.56 -34.20 -21.08
N ASN A 520 -35.64 -35.12 -20.78
CA ASN A 520 -35.90 -36.55 -20.53
C ASN A 520 -36.33 -36.85 -19.08
N ASP A 521 -36.69 -35.81 -18.30
CA ASP A 521 -37.05 -35.87 -16.88
C ASP A 521 -35.92 -36.40 -15.94
N SER A 522 -34.66 -36.48 -16.38
CA SER A 522 -33.53 -36.72 -15.48
C SER A 522 -33.26 -35.50 -14.59
N VAL A 523 -32.87 -35.74 -13.33
CA VAL A 523 -32.66 -34.68 -12.34
C VAL A 523 -31.17 -34.56 -12.01
N VAL A 524 -30.60 -33.37 -12.21
CA VAL A 524 -29.23 -33.03 -11.82
C VAL A 524 -29.28 -32.11 -10.61
N GLU A 525 -28.78 -32.56 -9.47
CA GLU A 525 -28.81 -31.83 -8.22
C GLU A 525 -27.47 -31.16 -7.92
N HIS A 526 -27.49 -29.87 -7.59
CA HIS A 526 -26.32 -29.18 -7.04
C HIS A 526 -26.18 -29.46 -5.54
N THR A 527 -24.97 -29.34 -5.01
CA THR A 527 -24.74 -29.38 -3.56
C THR A 527 -25.58 -28.28 -2.89
N PRO A 528 -26.39 -28.59 -1.85
CA PRO A 528 -27.26 -27.59 -1.24
C PRO A 528 -26.49 -26.36 -0.79
N LEU A 529 -26.97 -25.18 -1.18
CA LEU A 529 -26.42 -23.91 -0.73
C LEU A 529 -26.82 -23.70 0.72
N ILE A 530 -25.85 -23.47 1.61
CA ILE A 530 -26.11 -23.16 3.02
C ILE A 530 -26.04 -21.64 3.16
N VAL A 531 -27.21 -21.00 3.26
CA VAL A 531 -27.30 -19.57 3.47
C VAL A 531 -27.67 -19.31 4.92
N LYS A 532 -26.82 -18.58 5.63
CA LYS A 532 -27.08 -18.16 7.01
C LYS A 532 -27.28 -16.65 7.05
N ARG A 533 -28.46 -16.23 7.50
CA ARG A 533 -28.70 -14.83 7.85
C ARG A 533 -27.98 -14.53 9.15
N VAL A 534 -27.09 -13.55 9.14
CA VAL A 534 -26.41 -13.05 10.35
C VAL A 534 -27.02 -11.70 10.67
N SER A 535 -27.55 -11.54 11.89
CA SER A 535 -28.01 -10.24 12.35
C SER A 535 -26.83 -9.28 12.39
N ASP A 536 -27.00 -8.10 11.78
CA ASP A 536 -26.04 -7.00 11.88
C ASP A 536 -26.03 -6.52 13.34
N PRO A 537 -24.92 -6.65 14.09
CA PRO A 537 -24.93 -6.31 15.51
C PRO A 537 -25.09 -4.81 15.71
N THR A 538 -26.15 -4.48 16.44
CA THR A 538 -26.71 -3.14 16.69
C THR A 538 -25.83 -2.30 17.59
N VAL A 539 -26.03 -0.98 17.62
CA VAL A 539 -25.20 0.04 18.29
C VAL A 539 -25.77 0.44 19.67
N ALA A 540 -24.92 0.73 20.65
CA ALA A 540 -25.34 1.18 21.98
C ALA A 540 -25.87 2.63 21.97
N PRO A 541 -26.80 3.02 22.87
CA PRO A 541 -27.36 4.39 22.95
C PRO A 541 -26.31 5.50 23.13
N GLU A 542 -25.11 5.14 23.58
CA GLU A 542 -23.98 6.05 23.78
C GLU A 542 -23.14 6.36 22.53
N CYS A 543 -23.53 5.84 21.35
CA CYS A 543 -22.91 6.17 20.06
C CYS A 543 -23.71 7.18 19.23
N ILE A 544 -24.67 7.87 19.85
CA ILE A 544 -25.42 8.95 19.20
C ILE A 544 -24.52 10.19 19.14
N TYR A 545 -24.05 10.55 17.95
CA TYR A 545 -23.27 11.77 17.77
C TYR A 545 -24.18 12.98 17.72
N SER A 546 -23.90 14.00 18.53
CA SER A 546 -24.48 15.32 18.30
C SER A 546 -23.86 15.95 17.04
N VAL A 547 -24.70 16.45 16.12
CA VAL A 547 -24.24 16.92 14.79
C VAL A 547 -24.69 18.35 14.53
N VAL A 548 -23.82 19.11 13.86
CA VAL A 548 -24.21 20.30 13.09
C VAL A 548 -23.95 20.07 11.61
N VAL A 549 -24.91 20.44 10.75
CA VAL A 549 -24.76 20.44 9.29
C VAL A 549 -24.67 21.90 8.85
N LEU A 550 -23.68 22.23 8.03
CA LEU A 550 -23.59 23.53 7.39
C LEU A 550 -24.43 23.55 6.10
N PRO A 551 -25.07 24.68 5.76
CA PRO A 551 -25.60 24.92 4.43
C PRO A 551 -24.63 24.52 3.31
N PRO A 552 -25.13 23.93 2.20
CA PRO A 552 -24.28 23.57 1.08
C PRO A 552 -23.67 24.81 0.42
N GLN A 553 -22.45 24.67 -0.07
CA GLN A 553 -21.72 25.72 -0.77
C GLN A 553 -21.43 25.28 -2.21
N GLN A 554 -21.59 26.19 -3.16
CA GLN A 554 -21.09 25.96 -4.51
C GLN A 554 -19.56 26.06 -4.50
N ALA A 555 -18.88 25.05 -5.05
CA ALA A 555 -17.43 25.05 -5.10
C ALA A 555 -16.92 26.31 -5.82
N GLY A 556 -16.10 27.12 -5.13
CA GLY A 556 -15.51 28.35 -5.68
C GLY A 556 -16.26 29.66 -5.40
N THR A 557 -17.45 29.64 -4.77
CA THR A 557 -18.17 30.87 -4.38
C THR A 557 -18.16 31.12 -2.87
N PRO A 558 -17.91 32.35 -2.38
CA PRO A 558 -18.01 32.69 -0.95
C PRO A 558 -19.44 32.56 -0.37
N TRP A 559 -19.54 32.35 0.95
CA TRP A 559 -20.78 32.04 1.70
C TRP A 559 -21.83 33.16 1.79
N ASP A 560 -21.46 34.39 1.46
CA ASP A 560 -22.31 35.58 1.60
C ASP A 560 -23.37 35.69 0.50
N GLN A 561 -23.29 34.87 -0.54
CA GLN A 561 -24.29 34.75 -1.59
C GLN A 561 -25.03 33.43 -1.41
N GLY A 562 -26.17 33.43 -0.71
CA GLY A 562 -27.04 32.26 -0.63
C GLY A 562 -27.49 31.84 -2.03
N VAL A 563 -26.83 30.84 -2.62
CA VAL A 563 -27.15 30.37 -3.96
C VAL A 563 -28.23 29.30 -3.86
N GLU A 564 -29.45 29.64 -4.25
CA GLU A 564 -30.42 28.61 -4.65
C GLU A 564 -29.88 27.91 -5.90
N HIS A 565 -29.50 26.63 -5.76
CA HIS A 565 -29.13 25.80 -6.89
C HIS A 565 -30.37 25.43 -7.72
N LYS A 566 -30.80 26.37 -8.58
CA LYS A 566 -31.98 26.23 -9.45
C LYS A 566 -31.96 24.96 -10.32
N ALA A 567 -30.79 24.40 -10.60
CA ALA A 567 -30.63 23.23 -11.46
C ALA A 567 -30.96 21.87 -10.78
N LEU A 568 -31.01 21.81 -9.45
CA LEU A 568 -31.17 20.55 -8.71
C LEU A 568 -32.40 20.48 -7.80
N ALA A 569 -32.95 21.63 -7.40
CA ALA A 569 -33.90 21.70 -6.28
C ALA A 569 -33.41 21.00 -5.00
N LEU A 570 -32.09 20.87 -4.80
CA LEU A 570 -31.50 20.33 -3.57
C LEU A 570 -31.37 21.47 -2.57
N THR A 571 -32.25 21.48 -1.58
CA THR A 571 -32.29 22.49 -0.53
C THR A 571 -31.41 22.07 0.65
N TYR A 572 -31.06 23.02 1.51
CA TYR A 572 -30.43 22.70 2.79
C TYR A 572 -31.29 21.73 3.62
N SER A 573 -32.63 21.83 3.52
CA SER A 573 -33.56 20.91 4.17
C SER A 573 -33.40 19.47 3.69
N ASP A 574 -33.05 19.26 2.42
CA ASP A 574 -32.84 17.91 1.86
C ASP A 574 -31.55 17.26 2.36
N ILE A 575 -30.51 18.07 2.57
CA ILE A 575 -29.26 17.57 3.17
C ILE A 575 -29.46 17.33 4.67
N GLN A 576 -30.20 18.21 5.35
CA GLN A 576 -30.59 18.00 6.74
C GLN A 576 -31.43 16.73 6.90
N SER A 577 -32.40 16.47 6.01
CA SER A 577 -33.22 15.26 6.06
C SER A 577 -32.37 14.01 5.86
N VAL A 578 -31.40 14.01 4.93
CA VAL A 578 -30.44 12.91 4.78
C VAL A 578 -29.71 12.60 6.09
N VAL A 579 -29.26 13.64 6.81
CA VAL A 579 -28.59 13.46 8.11
C VAL A 579 -29.58 13.04 9.19
N ILE A 580 -30.77 13.64 9.27
CA ILE A 580 -31.81 13.29 10.27
C ILE A 580 -32.29 11.85 10.09
N ASP A 581 -32.45 11.41 8.83
CA ASP A 581 -32.99 10.12 8.47
C ASP A 581 -31.94 9.01 8.51
N CYS A 582 -30.67 9.32 8.77
CA CYS A 582 -29.64 8.33 9.07
C CYS A 582 -29.99 7.64 10.38
N ASN A 583 -30.65 6.49 10.25
CA ASN A 583 -31.04 5.65 11.37
C ASN A 583 -30.16 4.42 11.40
N LEU A 584 -29.77 4.05 12.62
CA LEU A 584 -29.40 2.69 12.96
C LEU A 584 -30.70 1.92 13.23
N TYR A 585 -30.63 0.60 13.32
CA TYR A 585 -31.79 -0.23 13.65
C TYR A 585 -31.44 -1.08 14.88
N ASP A 586 -32.38 -1.22 15.81
CA ASP A 586 -32.24 -2.15 16.94
C ASP A 586 -32.50 -3.61 16.52
N ASP A 587 -32.37 -4.55 17.46
CA ASP A 587 -32.58 -5.99 17.25
C ASP A 587 -34.03 -6.34 16.90
N GLN A 588 -34.95 -5.39 17.08
CA GLN A 588 -36.36 -5.48 16.71
C GLN A 588 -36.68 -4.68 15.43
N ASN A 589 -35.65 -4.18 14.73
CA ASN A 589 -35.75 -3.34 13.54
C ASN A 589 -36.47 -2.00 13.76
N ASN A 590 -36.48 -1.48 14.99
CA ASN A 590 -36.92 -0.12 15.26
C ASN A 590 -35.79 0.86 14.89
N PRO A 591 -36.09 1.99 14.23
CA PRO A 591 -35.09 2.98 13.89
C PRO A 591 -34.55 3.67 15.17
N ILE A 592 -33.24 3.56 15.40
CA ILE A 592 -32.49 4.34 16.38
C ILE A 592 -31.81 5.49 15.63
N PRO A 593 -32.09 6.77 15.94
CA PRO A 593 -31.40 7.89 15.30
C PRO A 593 -29.88 7.77 15.50
N ARG A 594 -29.11 7.82 14.43
CA ARG A 594 -27.64 7.80 14.51
C ARG A 594 -27.07 9.08 15.11
N PHE A 595 -27.83 10.16 14.99
CA PHE A 595 -27.41 11.49 15.39
C PHE A 595 -28.40 12.11 16.37
N ASP A 596 -27.88 12.83 17.36
CA ASP A 596 -28.68 13.69 18.21
C ASP A 596 -29.00 14.95 17.41
N THR A 597 -30.17 14.91 16.78
CA THR A 597 -30.67 16.00 15.94
C THR A 597 -31.35 17.10 16.74
N ARG A 598 -31.36 17.08 18.08
CA ARG A 598 -31.96 18.15 18.89
C ARG A 598 -31.34 19.50 18.58
N THR A 599 -30.00 19.55 18.51
CA THR A 599 -29.26 20.76 18.13
C THR A 599 -29.58 21.16 16.69
N LEU A 600 -29.59 20.21 15.76
CA LEU A 600 -29.92 20.46 14.36
C LEU A 600 -31.34 21.03 14.17
N LYS A 601 -32.34 20.46 14.84
CA LYS A 601 -33.74 20.89 14.80
C LYS A 601 -33.97 22.26 15.42
N SER A 602 -33.10 22.66 16.37
CA SER A 602 -33.16 23.96 17.04
C SER A 602 -32.46 25.10 16.29
N LEU A 603 -31.73 24.77 15.21
CA LEU A 603 -30.93 25.70 14.43
C LEU A 603 -31.54 25.87 13.04
N ASP A 604 -32.23 26.99 12.83
CA ASP A 604 -32.58 27.42 11.48
C ASP A 604 -31.34 27.95 10.73
N THR A 605 -31.45 28.00 9.40
CA THR A 605 -30.41 28.50 8.49
C THR A 605 -29.97 29.93 8.84
N GLY A 606 -30.90 30.77 9.32
CA GLY A 606 -30.63 32.16 9.68
C GLY A 606 -29.71 32.29 10.89
N ARG A 607 -29.92 31.46 11.92
CA ARG A 607 -29.11 31.42 13.13
C ARG A 607 -27.71 30.86 12.85
N ILE A 608 -27.61 29.81 12.03
CA ILE A 608 -26.32 29.28 11.57
C ILE A 608 -25.55 30.37 10.81
N ASN A 609 -26.18 31.02 9.83
CA ASN A 609 -25.55 32.09 9.04
C ASN A 609 -25.12 33.27 9.92
N LYS A 610 -25.93 33.68 10.91
CA LYS A 610 -25.54 34.71 11.88
C LYS A 610 -24.28 34.30 12.66
N MET A 611 -24.23 33.08 13.17
CA MET A 611 -23.07 32.56 13.90
C MET A 611 -21.83 32.42 13.00
N LEU A 612 -22.00 32.05 11.73
CA LEU A 612 -20.91 31.98 10.76
C LEU A 612 -20.37 33.39 10.42
N ASN A 613 -21.25 34.38 10.29
CA ASN A 613 -20.86 35.77 10.06
C ASN A 613 -20.08 36.34 11.26
N GLU A 614 -20.49 36.01 12.49
CA GLU A 614 -19.77 36.38 13.72
C GLU A 614 -18.34 35.79 13.78
N LEU A 615 -18.06 34.67 13.08
CA LEU A 615 -16.74 34.02 13.06
C LEU A 615 -15.74 34.67 12.08
N GLY A 616 -16.22 35.57 11.21
CA GLY A 616 -15.46 36.38 10.27
C GLY A 616 -15.31 35.78 8.85
N LEU A 617 -15.41 36.64 7.83
CA LEU A 617 -15.18 36.32 6.41
C LEU A 617 -13.67 36.13 6.15
N GLY A 618 -13.26 35.03 5.54
CA GLY A 618 -11.86 34.75 5.18
C GLY A 618 -11.22 33.54 5.86
N LYS A 619 -11.96 32.80 6.71
CA LYS A 619 -11.45 31.55 7.30
C LYS A 619 -11.95 30.33 6.52
N SER A 620 -11.10 29.32 6.38
CA SER A 620 -11.43 28.05 5.69
C SER A 620 -12.71 27.41 6.26
N GLU A 621 -13.45 26.68 5.42
CA GLU A 621 -14.69 26.00 5.84
C GLU A 621 -14.49 25.04 7.01
N LYS A 622 -13.36 24.32 7.01
CA LYS A 622 -12.92 23.48 8.12
C LYS A 622 -12.85 24.25 9.44
N TYR A 623 -12.38 25.49 9.42
CA TYR A 623 -12.34 26.34 10.60
C TYR A 623 -13.75 26.73 11.07
N LYS A 624 -14.64 27.09 10.14
CA LYS A 624 -16.01 27.51 10.45
C LYS A 624 -16.81 26.37 11.08
N VAL A 625 -16.80 25.19 10.46
CA VAL A 625 -17.44 23.96 10.98
C VAL A 625 -16.94 23.66 12.39
N ARG A 626 -15.61 23.69 12.59
CA ARG A 626 -15.00 23.43 13.88
C ARG A 626 -15.46 24.42 14.95
N ARG A 627 -15.35 25.73 14.70
CA ARG A 627 -15.72 26.75 15.69
C ARG A 627 -17.21 26.75 15.99
N LEU A 628 -18.04 26.53 14.98
CA LEU A 628 -19.47 26.41 15.16
C LEU A 628 -19.79 25.18 16.01
N GLY A 629 -19.17 24.04 15.70
CA GLY A 629 -19.34 22.82 16.47
C GLY A 629 -18.89 22.96 17.93
N GLU A 630 -17.72 23.57 18.17
CA GLU A 630 -17.22 23.92 19.52
C GLU A 630 -18.22 24.81 20.28
N LYS A 631 -18.80 25.83 19.62
CA LYS A 631 -19.77 26.76 20.24
C LYS A 631 -21.12 26.09 20.54
N LEU A 632 -21.51 25.10 19.74
CA LEU A 632 -22.76 24.34 19.91
C LEU A 632 -22.59 23.12 20.82
N GLY A 633 -21.37 22.75 21.17
CA GLY A 633 -21.08 21.55 21.96
C GLY A 633 -21.46 20.26 21.23
N VAL A 634 -21.27 20.22 19.90
CA VAL A 634 -21.57 19.02 19.10
C VAL A 634 -20.32 18.19 18.83
N ASP A 635 -20.49 16.88 18.66
CA ASP A 635 -19.40 15.92 18.42
C ASP A 635 -18.89 15.98 16.98
N LEU A 636 -19.80 16.12 16.01
CA LEU A 636 -19.51 16.11 14.58
C LEU A 636 -20.01 17.37 13.88
N GLY A 637 -19.20 17.87 12.95
CA GLY A 637 -19.59 18.90 12.01
C GLY A 637 -19.57 18.37 10.58
N ILE A 638 -20.67 18.52 9.86
CA ILE A 638 -20.80 18.11 8.46
C ILE A 638 -20.89 19.37 7.60
N TYR A 639 -20.11 19.44 6.52
CA TYR A 639 -20.30 20.46 5.49
C TYR A 639 -20.33 19.83 4.11
N CYS A 640 -20.98 20.52 3.18
CA CYS A 640 -21.29 20.01 1.86
C CYS A 640 -20.76 20.96 0.78
N ASP A 641 -19.95 20.44 -0.13
CA ASP A 641 -19.57 21.14 -1.37
C ASP A 641 -20.41 20.59 -2.53
N ILE A 642 -20.96 21.48 -3.35
CA ILE A 642 -21.73 21.13 -4.54
C ILE A 642 -20.99 21.65 -5.77
N GLU A 643 -20.69 20.76 -6.71
CA GLU A 643 -20.12 21.07 -8.03
C GLU A 643 -21.13 20.76 -9.13
N ASP A 644 -21.63 21.79 -9.79
CA ASP A 644 -22.60 21.66 -10.89
C ASP A 644 -21.88 21.38 -12.21
N TYR A 645 -22.25 20.27 -12.86
CA TYR A 645 -21.82 19.90 -14.21
C TYR A 645 -23.02 19.98 -15.17
N GLU A 646 -22.76 19.98 -16.48
CA GLU A 646 -23.81 20.16 -17.49
C GLU A 646 -25.01 19.20 -17.30
N LYS A 647 -24.75 17.90 -17.07
CA LYS A 647 -25.78 16.84 -16.98
C LYS A 647 -26.00 16.28 -15.57
N GLN A 648 -25.12 16.61 -14.62
CA GLN A 648 -25.13 16.03 -13.29
C GLN A 648 -24.56 17.01 -12.28
N VAL A 649 -24.74 16.75 -10.99
CA VAL A 649 -24.13 17.52 -9.93
C VAL A 649 -23.41 16.59 -8.99
N GLN A 650 -22.18 16.94 -8.62
CA GLN A 650 -21.42 16.23 -7.61
C GLN A 650 -21.66 16.87 -6.25
N VAL A 651 -22.12 16.08 -5.30
CA VAL A 651 -22.29 16.47 -3.89
C VAL A 651 -21.18 15.80 -3.09
N ARG A 652 -20.37 16.57 -2.37
CA ARG A 652 -19.26 16.10 -1.53
C ARG A 652 -19.52 16.47 -0.08
N LEU A 653 -19.82 15.48 0.75
CA LEU A 653 -19.96 15.67 2.20
C LEU A 653 -18.65 15.41 2.92
N TRP A 654 -18.23 16.37 3.74
CA TRP A 654 -17.10 16.25 4.63
C TRP A 654 -17.60 16.12 6.07
N VAL A 655 -17.11 15.12 6.79
CA VAL A 655 -17.46 14.88 8.20
C VAL A 655 -16.24 15.19 9.05
N TYR A 656 -16.40 16.07 10.03
CA TYR A 656 -15.34 16.58 10.89
C TYR A 656 -15.62 16.23 12.36
N ASP A 657 -14.65 15.61 13.03
CA ASP A 657 -14.68 15.37 14.48
C ASP A 657 -14.25 16.65 15.19
N ILE A 658 -15.18 17.25 15.93
CA ILE A 658 -14.98 18.54 16.61
C ILE A 658 -13.99 18.41 17.76
N LYS A 659 -14.03 17.28 18.49
CA LYS A 659 -13.17 17.02 19.64
C LYS A 659 -11.72 16.80 19.22
N ASP A 660 -11.51 15.95 18.21
CA ASP A 660 -10.17 15.56 17.75
C ASP A 660 -9.57 16.53 16.71
N ARG A 661 -10.37 17.49 16.24
CA ARG A 661 -9.98 18.50 15.25
C ARG A 661 -9.42 17.85 13.98
N CYS A 662 -10.15 16.88 13.45
CA CYS A 662 -9.77 16.15 12.25
C CYS A 662 -10.99 15.74 11.41
N LEU A 663 -10.76 15.47 10.12
CA LEU A 663 -11.81 14.83 9.32
C LEU A 663 -11.92 13.36 9.76
N VAL A 664 -13.15 12.87 9.82
CA VAL A 664 -13.46 11.45 10.10
C VAL A 664 -13.02 10.57 8.91
N LEU A 665 -12.99 11.15 7.71
CA LEU A 665 -12.63 10.48 6.46
C LEU A 665 -11.54 11.26 5.71
N ASP A 666 -10.61 10.53 5.11
CA ASP A 666 -9.54 11.11 4.28
C ASP A 666 -10.06 11.72 2.97
N HIS A 667 -11.24 11.26 2.53
CA HIS A 667 -11.93 11.71 1.32
C HIS A 667 -13.39 12.06 1.64
N PRO A 668 -13.99 13.03 0.94
CA PRO A 668 -15.40 13.34 1.14
C PRO A 668 -16.27 12.17 0.69
N ILE A 669 -17.45 12.08 1.29
CA ILE A 669 -18.50 11.20 0.82
C ILE A 669 -19.12 11.86 -0.41
N GLU A 670 -18.74 11.38 -1.58
CA GLU A 670 -19.20 11.95 -2.84
C GLU A 670 -20.34 11.16 -3.47
N THR A 671 -21.28 11.84 -4.12
CA THR A 671 -22.28 11.23 -4.99
C THR A 671 -22.53 12.12 -6.19
N TYR A 672 -22.83 11.51 -7.34
CA TYR A 672 -23.21 12.20 -8.56
C TYR A 672 -24.72 12.08 -8.75
N ILE A 673 -25.37 13.21 -8.97
CA ILE A 673 -26.81 13.36 -9.06
C ILE A 673 -27.16 13.76 -10.49
N GLN A 674 -27.87 12.92 -11.23
CA GLN A 674 -28.44 13.35 -12.51
C GLN A 674 -29.49 14.43 -12.25
N LYS A 675 -29.46 15.53 -13.01
CA LYS A 675 -30.45 16.61 -12.87
C LYS A 675 -31.86 16.02 -13.07
N GLY A 676 -32.75 16.24 -12.10
CA GLY A 676 -34.11 15.67 -12.07
C GLY A 676 -34.28 14.34 -11.31
N LYS A 677 -33.20 13.77 -10.73
CA LYS A 677 -33.25 12.53 -9.90
C LYS A 677 -32.70 12.75 -8.48
N SER A 678 -33.19 13.77 -7.77
CA SER A 678 -32.69 14.14 -6.44
C SER A 678 -32.89 13.05 -5.39
N GLU A 679 -34.05 12.38 -5.36
CA GLU A 679 -34.39 11.37 -4.33
C GLU A 679 -33.46 10.15 -4.33
N GLU A 680 -33.18 9.57 -5.51
CA GLU A 680 -32.25 8.44 -5.65
C GLU A 680 -30.86 8.79 -5.12
N ALA A 681 -30.41 10.01 -5.39
CA ALA A 681 -29.13 10.49 -4.91
C ALA A 681 -29.09 10.76 -3.40
N LEU A 682 -30.16 11.29 -2.82
CA LEU A 682 -30.26 11.50 -1.37
C LEU A 682 -30.22 10.15 -0.63
N ASN A 683 -30.91 9.13 -1.15
CA ASN A 683 -30.86 7.77 -0.62
C ASN A 683 -29.44 7.16 -0.73
N ARG A 684 -28.75 7.39 -1.84
CA ARG A 684 -27.35 6.97 -2.00
C ARG A 684 -26.42 7.70 -1.04
N LEU A 685 -26.63 8.99 -0.82
CA LEU A 685 -25.85 9.81 0.10
C LEU A 685 -26.05 9.36 1.54
N LYS A 686 -27.32 9.11 1.94
CA LYS A 686 -27.69 8.51 3.23
C LYS A 686 -26.97 7.20 3.45
N TRP A 687 -27.08 6.26 2.50
CA TRP A 687 -26.41 4.96 2.59
C TRP A 687 -24.88 5.12 2.73
N LYS A 688 -24.25 6.02 1.96
CA LYS A 688 -22.81 6.25 2.09
C LYS A 688 -22.44 6.87 3.44
N LEU A 689 -23.23 7.82 3.95
CA LEU A 689 -23.04 8.44 5.25
C LEU A 689 -23.16 7.42 6.39
N GLU A 690 -24.14 6.51 6.29
CA GLU A 690 -24.34 5.42 7.23
C GLU A 690 -23.16 4.42 7.25
N ASN A 691 -22.48 4.22 6.12
CA ASN A 691 -21.35 3.31 6.03
C ASN A 691 -20.00 3.98 6.33
N ALA A 692 -19.91 5.30 6.21
CA ALA A 692 -18.65 6.00 6.31
C ALA A 692 -18.33 6.47 7.74
N ILE A 693 -19.34 6.78 8.55
CA ILE A 693 -19.11 7.15 9.96
C ILE A 693 -18.89 5.88 10.77
N PRO A 694 -17.79 5.75 11.52
CA PRO A 694 -17.50 4.51 12.24
C PRO A 694 -18.52 4.21 13.33
N ARG A 695 -18.81 2.92 13.54
CA ARG A 695 -19.87 2.46 14.47
C ARG A 695 -19.43 2.43 15.93
N VAL A 696 -18.14 2.20 16.18
CA VAL A 696 -17.54 2.17 17.52
C VAL A 696 -16.19 2.87 17.45
N ARG A 697 -15.96 3.75 18.44
CA ARG A 697 -14.69 4.41 18.71
C ARG A 697 -14.13 3.86 20.02
N GLY A 698 -12.83 3.58 20.05
CA GLY A 698 -12.10 3.27 21.28
C GLY A 698 -10.63 3.69 21.16
N GLU A 699 -9.87 3.43 22.21
CA GLU A 699 -8.41 3.61 22.25
C GLU A 699 -7.67 2.26 22.38
N VAL A 700 -6.49 2.21 21.76
CA VAL A 700 -5.54 1.12 21.95
C VAL A 700 -4.97 1.25 23.35
N GLU A 701 -5.38 0.40 24.29
CA GLU A 701 -4.85 0.40 25.66
C GLU A 701 -3.37 0.02 25.68
N LYS A 702 -2.99 -1.00 24.90
CA LYS A 702 -1.62 -1.52 24.81
C LYS A 702 -1.41 -2.30 23.51
N LYS A 703 -0.16 -2.57 23.16
CA LYS A 703 0.21 -3.39 21.99
C LYS A 703 1.21 -4.48 22.35
N SER A 704 1.27 -5.53 21.52
CA SER A 704 2.29 -6.57 21.59
C SER A 704 2.95 -6.74 20.23
N ASN A 705 4.11 -6.12 20.04
CA ASN A 705 4.90 -6.16 18.80
C ASN A 705 5.14 -7.60 18.32
N PHE A 706 5.35 -8.53 19.24
CA PHE A 706 5.66 -9.93 18.95
C PHE A 706 4.46 -10.69 18.34
N PHE A 707 3.26 -10.51 18.89
CA PHE A 707 2.06 -11.23 18.43
C PHE A 707 1.26 -10.48 17.36
N LYS A 708 1.77 -9.33 16.88
CA LYS A 708 1.01 -8.43 15.99
C LYS A 708 -0.40 -8.15 16.53
N THR A 709 -0.54 -8.00 17.85
CA THR A 709 -1.84 -7.88 18.53
C THR A 709 -1.92 -6.56 19.29
N ILE A 710 -3.09 -5.93 19.26
CA ILE A 710 -3.43 -4.70 19.98
C ILE A 710 -4.57 -5.01 20.95
N TYR A 711 -4.59 -4.31 22.07
CA TYR A 711 -5.61 -4.44 23.11
C TYR A 711 -6.42 -3.16 23.10
N LEU A 712 -7.73 -3.31 23.13
CA LEU A 712 -8.68 -2.22 22.97
C LEU A 712 -9.39 -1.99 24.31
N ASP A 713 -9.65 -0.74 24.63
CA ASP A 713 -10.40 -0.27 25.80
C ASP A 713 -11.91 -0.52 25.72
N CYS A 714 -12.36 -1.25 24.70
CA CYS A 714 -13.76 -1.57 24.51
C CYS A 714 -13.97 -3.05 24.18
N GLY A 715 -15.09 -3.59 24.65
CA GLY A 715 -15.42 -5.01 24.60
C GLY A 715 -16.86 -5.27 24.16
N GLY A 716 -17.43 -6.39 24.62
CA GLY A 716 -18.78 -6.83 24.29
C GLY A 716 -19.87 -5.87 24.80
N ASP A 717 -19.64 -5.18 25.92
CA ASP A 717 -20.55 -4.16 26.43
C ASP A 717 -20.61 -2.95 25.49
N ASN A 718 -19.50 -2.66 24.78
CA ASN A 718 -19.43 -1.68 23.70
C ASN A 718 -19.82 -2.27 22.34
N ARG A 719 -20.43 -3.46 22.34
CA ARG A 719 -20.96 -4.18 21.18
C ARG A 719 -19.93 -4.49 20.10
N LEU A 720 -18.67 -4.59 20.50
CA LEU A 720 -17.61 -5.10 19.67
C LEU A 720 -17.81 -6.62 19.49
N PHE A 721 -17.55 -7.17 18.31
CA PHE A 721 -17.74 -8.60 18.05
C PHE A 721 -16.49 -9.25 17.48
N ARG A 722 -16.35 -10.55 17.71
CA ARG A 722 -15.23 -11.32 17.21
C ARG A 722 -15.25 -11.33 15.68
N GLY A 723 -14.13 -10.99 15.06
CA GLY A 723 -13.98 -10.88 13.60
C GLY A 723 -14.13 -9.46 13.05
N ALA A 724 -14.70 -8.52 13.82
CA ALA A 724 -14.88 -7.13 13.39
C ALA A 724 -13.56 -6.53 12.88
N LYS A 725 -13.64 -5.79 11.77
CA LYS A 725 -12.49 -5.13 11.15
C LYS A 725 -12.41 -3.68 11.59
N LEU A 726 -11.30 -3.32 12.21
CA LEU A 726 -11.04 -1.98 12.71
C LEU A 726 -9.78 -1.39 12.09
N TRP A 727 -9.73 -0.06 12.05
CA TRP A 727 -8.55 0.71 11.67
C TRP A 727 -8.02 1.47 12.86
N VAL A 728 -6.70 1.43 13.08
CA VAL A 728 -6.02 2.23 14.10
C VAL A 728 -5.42 3.48 13.44
N PHE A 729 -5.54 4.62 14.12
CA PHE A 729 -5.13 5.92 13.60
C PHE A 729 -4.04 6.55 14.46
N ARG A 730 -3.19 7.38 13.86
CA ARG A 730 -2.12 8.06 14.57
C ARG A 730 -2.67 9.08 15.57
N LYS A 731 -2.35 8.95 16.85
CA LYS A 731 -2.63 9.97 17.87
C LYS A 731 -1.87 11.24 17.49
N LYS A 732 -2.57 12.35 17.28
CA LYS A 732 -1.91 13.64 17.02
C LYS A 732 -1.09 14.05 18.25
N GLY A 733 0.23 14.15 18.10
CA GLY A 733 1.00 15.08 18.93
C GLY A 733 0.57 16.51 18.59
N MET A 734 0.60 17.43 19.55
CA MET A 734 0.06 18.81 19.45
C MET A 734 0.71 19.74 18.39
N ALA A 735 1.32 19.24 17.31
CA ALA A 735 2.08 20.05 16.35
C ALA A 735 1.28 20.47 15.10
N VAL A 736 0.74 21.70 15.19
CA VAL A 736 0.62 22.82 14.21
C VAL A 736 0.08 22.61 12.78
N ASN A 737 0.17 21.46 12.11
CA ASN A 737 -0.32 21.36 10.71
C ASN A 737 -1.42 20.32 10.56
N ASN A 738 -2.58 20.76 10.04
CA ASN A 738 -3.83 20.04 9.81
C ASN A 738 -3.71 18.83 8.84
N ILE A 739 -2.89 17.83 9.19
CA ILE A 739 -2.81 16.58 8.46
C ILE A 739 -3.91 15.64 8.99
N LEU A 740 -4.59 14.98 8.07
CA LEU A 740 -5.61 13.96 8.30
C LEU A 740 -5.09 12.85 9.24
N PRO A 741 -5.96 12.19 10.03
CA PRO A 741 -5.56 11.05 10.82
C PRO A 741 -5.19 9.92 9.87
N GLN A 742 -3.89 9.71 9.65
CA GLN A 742 -3.42 8.68 8.74
C GLN A 742 -3.78 7.30 9.30
N ARG A 743 -4.44 6.46 8.47
CA ARG A 743 -4.66 5.04 8.76
C ARG A 743 -3.31 4.37 8.98
N LEU A 744 -3.09 3.82 10.17
CA LEU A 744 -1.84 3.14 10.50
C LEU A 744 -1.91 1.67 10.12
N VAL A 745 -2.90 0.95 10.68
CA VAL A 745 -3.02 -0.49 10.51
C VAL A 745 -4.48 -0.92 10.51
N GLN A 746 -4.78 -1.99 9.77
CA GLN A 746 -6.04 -2.72 9.89
C GLN A 746 -5.86 -3.86 10.89
N ALA A 747 -6.82 -4.07 11.78
CA ALA A 747 -6.84 -5.22 12.68
C ALA A 747 -8.20 -5.91 12.69
N SER A 748 -8.22 -7.18 13.11
CA SER A 748 -9.42 -7.99 13.26
C SER A 748 -9.52 -8.49 14.70
N VAL A 749 -10.66 -8.24 15.35
CA VAL A 749 -10.92 -8.64 16.73
C VAL A 749 -10.83 -10.16 16.87
N LYS A 750 -9.97 -10.66 17.77
CA LYS A 750 -9.73 -12.08 18.01
C LYS A 750 -10.32 -12.59 19.32
N SER A 751 -10.29 -11.80 20.39
CA SER A 751 -10.95 -12.11 21.65
C SER A 751 -11.79 -10.94 22.11
N LEU A 752 -12.88 -11.25 22.81
CA LEU A 752 -13.86 -10.29 23.29
C LEU A 752 -14.12 -10.58 24.76
N GLU A 753 -13.85 -9.60 25.62
CA GLU A 753 -14.28 -9.56 27.02
C GLU A 753 -15.39 -8.51 27.17
N LYS A 754 -15.97 -8.34 28.36
CA LYS A 754 -17.06 -7.37 28.56
C LYS A 754 -16.65 -5.93 28.25
N GLN A 755 -15.53 -5.48 28.82
CA GLN A 755 -15.06 -4.08 28.69
C GLN A 755 -13.77 -3.94 27.90
N SER A 756 -13.18 -5.05 27.45
CA SER A 756 -11.92 -5.04 26.71
C SER A 756 -11.97 -6.03 25.55
N SER A 757 -11.05 -5.89 24.61
CA SER A 757 -10.88 -6.87 23.54
C SER A 757 -9.46 -6.91 23.01
N THR A 758 -9.13 -7.96 22.27
CA THR A 758 -7.87 -8.03 21.53
C THR A 758 -8.14 -8.11 20.05
N ALA A 759 -7.34 -7.39 19.26
CA ALA A 759 -7.39 -7.45 17.80
C ALA A 759 -6.01 -7.79 17.24
N LYS A 760 -5.97 -8.69 16.26
CA LYS A 760 -4.75 -9.05 15.55
C LYS A 760 -4.65 -8.19 14.29
N ILE A 761 -3.51 -7.54 14.11
CA ILE A 761 -3.21 -6.77 12.91
C ILE A 761 -3.24 -7.70 11.71
N VAL A 762 -3.98 -7.28 10.69
CA VAL A 762 -4.02 -7.96 9.40
C VAL A 762 -2.78 -7.46 8.66
N ASP A 763 -1.84 -8.37 8.38
CA ASP A 763 -0.64 -8.03 7.63
C ASP A 763 -1.05 -7.52 6.24
N SER A 764 -0.58 -6.32 5.87
CA SER A 764 -0.59 -5.88 4.49
C SER A 764 0.62 -6.49 3.81
N ASP A 765 0.43 -7.06 2.62
CA ASP A 765 1.43 -7.91 1.95
C ASP A 765 2.76 -7.19 1.62
N ASN A 766 2.88 -5.87 1.81
CA ASN A 766 4.00 -5.06 1.29
C ASN A 766 4.60 -4.00 2.24
N GLU A 767 4.31 -3.97 3.55
CA GLU A 767 4.91 -2.97 4.46
C GLU A 767 5.74 -3.54 5.62
N GLU A 768 6.77 -2.79 6.03
CA GLU A 768 7.51 -3.00 7.29
C GLU A 768 6.53 -3.14 8.47
N ASN A 769 6.82 -4.11 9.35
CA ASN A 769 5.97 -4.61 10.44
C ASN A 769 4.96 -3.57 10.99
N PRO A 770 3.68 -3.59 10.54
CA PRO A 770 2.71 -2.52 10.78
C PRO A 770 2.48 -2.22 12.27
N ILE A 771 2.71 -3.20 13.15
CA ILE A 771 2.58 -3.00 14.61
C ILE A 771 3.54 -1.97 15.21
N LEU A 772 4.69 -1.74 14.57
CA LEU A 772 5.66 -0.75 15.06
C LEU A 772 5.07 0.66 15.05
N LYS A 773 4.12 0.93 14.13
CA LYS A 773 3.42 2.20 13.99
C LYS A 773 2.33 2.43 15.05
N VAL A 774 1.78 1.35 15.62
CA VAL A 774 0.74 1.44 16.66
C VAL A 774 1.35 1.90 18.00
N GLN A 775 0.67 2.70 18.79
CA GLN A 775 1.08 3.10 20.14
C GLN A 775 -0.12 3.10 21.10
N PRO A 776 0.08 2.85 22.40
CA PRO A 776 -0.97 3.04 23.41
C PRO A 776 -1.60 4.45 23.35
N GLY A 777 -2.91 4.53 23.59
CA GLY A 777 -3.74 5.74 23.52
C GLY A 777 -4.09 6.21 22.11
N GLN A 778 -3.76 5.44 21.07
CA GLN A 778 -4.20 5.71 19.69
C GLN A 778 -5.66 5.34 19.50
N VAL A 779 -6.42 6.18 18.79
CA VAL A 779 -7.84 5.94 18.53
C VAL A 779 -7.99 4.89 17.43
N PHE A 780 -8.98 4.02 17.56
CA PHE A 780 -9.39 3.12 16.50
C PHE A 780 -10.89 3.26 16.20
N PHE A 781 -11.26 2.82 15.00
CA PHE A 781 -12.62 2.85 14.50
C PHE A 781 -13.00 1.50 13.87
N ILE A 782 -14.18 0.97 14.21
CA ILE A 782 -14.75 -0.21 13.53
C ILE A 782 -15.36 0.22 12.20
N THR A 783 -14.99 -0.47 11.12
CA THR A 783 -15.43 -0.14 9.75
C THR A 783 -16.34 -1.17 9.13
N LYS A 784 -16.26 -2.44 9.52
CA LYS A 784 -17.13 -3.54 9.06
C LYS A 784 -17.22 -4.65 10.09
#